data_AF-R9HIC8-F1
#
_entry.id   AF-R9HIC8-F1
#
_cell.length_a   1.000
_cell.length_b   1.000
_cell.length_c   1.000
_cell.angle_alpha   90.00
_cell.angle_beta   90.00
_cell.angle_gamma   90.00
#
_symmetry.space_group_name_H-M   'P 1'
#
loop_
_entity.id
_entity.type
_entity.pdbx_description
1 polymer ?
#
loop_
_entity_poly.entity_id
_entity_poly.type
_entity_poly.pdbx_seq_one_letter_code
_entity_poly.pdbx_strand_id
1 'polypeptide(L)'
;MRKFKISVLLKLGFYCLFLSIGLEMQARKFVHPGILHTTKSIERMRAQIADKEYPAYGSFELLKSHHCSQADYQPFGPFEIISRDGEFRHTKSKMEQDFSAVYQNALMWVLTGEKTHAEKSLELLLGYAGTLKRIPETNDAPLLVGLEGLKIIYATEILRHTYKKMTVVQFNEISRMIREVFLPVMENFYHRKPYTNGNWGPIVTKAYMAAAILWDNEEMYNKAVDFYLHANDNGTIAHYISGDTGQIQESGRDQGHSMLGIGALATVCEIAWQQGDDLYSALDNRLMKGFEYVAKYNLGYNVPFAVWKDVTGKYSNWTEISNKGRGRYMPIFEMAYNHFVIRKGMQMPYTEQVLRQIRPEGYDRDQPAFGSLLFNEAGTKKNYVDLVNPFVDSHRSRWFFFSSACRPFGMVSLSPDTDTEHSWGSGYLYDSKQIRCFSHVHNWQMSGVAVMPTVGEFKGHLGMNAYQSAFTHDGEIAKPGYHKVKLTDYDITAELTSTMRVGFHCYTFPKSDASYILFDTGAFLAHGPTAYSEVWKVSDKEIAGWEMMERTGRRPKDTPVYFYAQLSKPMDKVVSWREGRIESNSNPERISGKNAGMAVRFKTEKDEKVMLKVAISYVSVEQARKNMLTELSGWDFEQVKQSSFSEWNDWLGRIEVEGGSREQQIKLYTDLWHALLGRHVVSDADGHYMDMTSDFPRIRQIPLGEDGKPLYNHHNFDAWWGSHWSLNILWSMAYPEVMDNFCNTMIDMYQNGGLIPRGPSGGNYTYVMIGDPAVSFFASAYNKGIRNYDAELAYEGLRKNAFVGGIRDHAGYEHSKTAYSGGMKYYEEWGYVPDGRKDVEGMHTTGASMTLEYAYQDWCLAQMAKTMGRLQDYEFFMKRSKNYRNLWNPESGYMQPRGEDGNWLPCFDPLELTEKGGFCESNSAIYSHYVPHDMAGLIELYGGADQYVKRLNANFEKSESYGFFRSNKTKEGNWTDYGNQPGTGMAHLFSYAGAPWLTQKWVRKVKAAYCDVTPYGGYRDDEDQGQMGALGVLMAIGLFEVDGGCAEKPFYEITSPLFDKVTIHLDNRYYSGKTFQIITKGNSTDNMYIQNASLNGKKWNKCWFYHEDFIKGGTLELKLGAKPNKKWGVEELPPSFISSK
;
A
#
# COMPACT_ATOMS: atom_id res chain seq x y z
N MET A 1 63.52 13.73 64.28
CA MET A 1 63.58 15.08 63.68
C MET A 1 62.79 15.02 62.38
N ARG A 2 61.55 15.54 62.29
CA ARG A 2 61.22 16.91 61.81
C ARG A 2 61.91 17.18 60.45
N LYS A 3 61.28 17.49 59.31
CA LYS A 3 59.98 18.14 59.01
C LYS A 3 59.75 18.18 57.46
N PHE A 4 58.45 18.17 57.04
CA PHE A 4 57.79 19.01 56.00
C PHE A 4 58.23 18.87 54.51
N LYS A 5 57.39 18.98 53.46
CA LYS A 5 55.95 19.24 53.19
C LYS A 5 55.75 19.06 51.65
N ILE A 6 54.55 18.59 51.22
CA ILE A 6 53.81 18.93 49.96
C ILE A 6 54.43 18.43 48.61
N SER A 7 53.77 17.78 47.65
CA SER A 7 52.36 17.56 47.28
C SER A 7 52.15 16.17 46.64
N VAL A 8 50.95 15.63 46.86
CA VAL A 8 50.41 14.37 46.33
C VAL A 8 49.71 14.64 44.99
N LEU A 9 50.02 13.85 43.95
CA LEU A 9 49.22 13.71 42.73
C LEU A 9 49.43 12.30 42.14
N LEU A 10 48.30 11.64 41.86
CA LEU A 10 48.12 10.40 41.07
C LEU A 10 48.64 9.09 41.67
N LYS A 11 47.81 8.46 42.51
CA LYS A 11 47.44 7.02 42.49
C LYS A 11 46.79 6.65 43.82
N LEU A 12 45.47 6.73 43.92
CA LEU A 12 44.68 6.16 45.01
C LEU A 12 43.24 6.00 44.55
N GLY A 13 42.71 4.77 44.67
CA GLY A 13 41.32 4.47 44.36
C GLY A 13 41.04 2.98 44.14
N PHE A 14 41.61 2.09 44.94
CA PHE A 14 41.25 0.68 44.97
C PHE A 14 41.04 0.28 46.44
N TYR A 15 39.86 -0.32 46.72
CA TYR A 15 39.38 -0.85 48.00
C TYR A 15 38.92 0.16 49.06
N CYS A 16 37.68 0.63 48.92
CA CYS A 16 36.68 0.79 50.00
C CYS A 16 35.38 1.37 49.40
N LEU A 17 34.41 0.52 49.03
CA LEU A 17 32.97 0.82 48.97
C LEU A 17 32.20 -0.40 48.44
N PHE A 18 31.96 -1.37 49.33
CA PHE A 18 30.73 -2.16 49.26
C PHE A 18 29.60 -1.28 49.81
N LEU A 19 28.41 -1.38 49.19
CA LEU A 19 27.13 -0.76 49.56
C LEU A 19 26.96 0.74 49.27
N SER A 20 26.57 1.06 48.03
CA SER A 20 25.41 1.89 47.70
C SER A 20 25.47 2.34 46.22
N ILE A 21 25.19 1.44 45.28
CA ILE A 21 24.63 1.88 43.99
C ILE A 21 23.15 2.06 44.27
N GLY A 22 22.76 3.29 44.62
CA GLY A 22 21.37 3.67 44.54
C GLY A 22 20.95 3.49 43.09
N LEU A 23 20.04 2.54 42.84
CA LEU A 23 19.13 2.68 41.72
C LEU A 23 18.41 4.01 41.95
N GLU A 24 18.82 5.07 41.25
CA GLU A 24 17.85 6.13 40.96
C GLU A 24 16.78 5.47 40.10
N MET A 25 15.67 5.09 40.76
CA MET A 25 14.43 4.81 40.05
C MET A 25 14.10 6.08 39.27
N GLN A 26 14.31 6.03 37.96
CA GLN A 26 13.90 7.10 37.08
C GLN A 26 12.37 7.17 37.13
N ALA A 27 11.83 8.21 37.77
CA ALA A 27 10.39 8.40 37.90
C ALA A 27 9.72 8.37 36.53
N ARG A 28 8.53 7.75 36.45
CA ARG A 28 7.75 7.69 35.20
C ARG A 28 7.52 9.09 34.66
N LYS A 29 7.81 9.30 33.37
CA LYS A 29 7.51 10.54 32.66
C LYS A 29 6.16 10.42 31.97
N PHE A 30 5.15 11.16 32.42
CA PHE A 30 3.84 11.20 31.77
C PHE A 30 3.87 12.03 30.48
N VAL A 31 2.98 11.69 29.55
CA VAL A 31 2.75 12.41 28.29
C VAL A 31 1.78 13.56 28.56
N HIS A 32 2.12 14.77 28.07
CA HIS A 32 1.35 15.99 28.28
C HIS A 32 1.21 16.86 27.00
N PRO A 33 0.01 17.36 26.66
CA PRO A 33 -1.25 16.88 27.20
C PRO A 33 -1.38 15.38 26.88
N GLY A 34 -1.93 14.58 27.79
CA GLY A 34 -1.99 13.14 27.55
C GLY A 34 -3.03 12.38 28.35
N ILE A 35 -4.03 13.07 28.90
CA ILE A 35 -5.11 12.39 29.61
C ILE A 35 -6.06 11.72 28.61
N LEU A 36 -6.89 12.48 27.87
CA LEU A 36 -7.62 11.92 26.72
C LEU A 36 -7.04 12.36 25.37
N HIS A 37 -6.44 13.54 25.34
CA HIS A 37 -5.98 14.16 24.11
C HIS A 37 -4.49 14.42 24.18
N THR A 38 -3.76 13.83 23.26
CA THR A 38 -2.35 14.14 23.00
C THR A 38 -2.22 15.19 21.91
N THR A 39 -1.04 15.82 21.82
CA THR A 39 -0.70 16.72 20.70
C THR A 39 -1.03 16.08 19.35
N LYS A 40 -0.67 14.80 19.16
CA LYS A 40 -0.96 14.04 17.94
C LYS A 40 -2.47 13.91 17.67
N SER A 41 -3.27 13.62 18.70
CA SER A 41 -4.73 13.52 18.54
C SER A 41 -5.38 14.87 18.20
N ILE A 42 -4.86 15.98 18.76
CA ILE A 42 -5.33 17.33 18.46
C ILE A 42 -5.01 17.71 17.01
N GLU A 43 -3.80 17.41 16.55
CA GLU A 43 -3.40 17.62 15.16
C GLU A 43 -4.27 16.81 14.18
N ARG A 44 -4.57 15.55 14.51
CA ARG A 44 -5.52 14.72 13.75
C ARG A 44 -6.88 15.43 13.67
N MET A 45 -7.49 15.77 14.80
CA MET A 45 -8.83 16.38 14.80
C MET A 45 -8.86 17.69 14.01
N ARG A 46 -7.81 18.52 14.09
CA ARG A 46 -7.67 19.73 13.27
C ARG A 46 -7.63 19.43 11.78
N ALA A 47 -6.87 18.42 11.37
CA ALA A 47 -6.82 18.00 9.97
C ALA A 47 -8.20 17.53 9.50
N GLN A 48 -8.87 16.67 10.27
CA GLN A 48 -10.22 16.18 9.95
C GLN A 48 -11.25 17.31 9.83
N ILE A 49 -11.14 18.35 10.66
CA ILE A 49 -11.98 19.55 10.58
C ILE A 49 -11.66 20.37 9.32
N ALA A 50 -10.38 20.61 9.04
CA ALA A 50 -9.92 21.39 7.88
C ALA A 50 -10.36 20.73 6.56
N ASP A 51 -10.26 19.41 6.50
CA ASP A 51 -10.58 18.60 5.32
C ASP A 51 -12.06 18.21 5.25
N LYS A 52 -12.86 18.59 6.25
CA LYS A 52 -14.28 18.26 6.38
C LYS A 52 -14.58 16.76 6.31
N GLU A 53 -13.72 15.95 6.94
CA GLU A 53 -13.83 14.49 6.94
C GLU A 53 -15.04 13.98 7.75
N TYR A 54 -15.97 13.27 7.11
CA TYR A 54 -17.08 12.63 7.83
C TYR A 54 -16.68 11.23 8.35
N PRO A 55 -17.12 10.82 9.56
CA PRO A 55 -18.09 11.50 10.44
C PRO A 55 -17.51 12.57 11.39
N ALA A 56 -16.18 12.73 11.45
CA ALA A 56 -15.52 13.62 12.43
C ALA A 56 -15.97 15.08 12.32
N TYR A 57 -16.02 15.61 11.10
CA TYR A 57 -16.51 16.95 10.80
C TYR A 57 -17.97 17.14 11.19
N GLY A 58 -18.83 16.15 10.97
CA GLY A 58 -20.22 16.18 11.44
C GLY A 58 -20.32 16.29 12.96
N SER A 59 -19.47 15.58 13.69
CA SER A 59 -19.41 15.66 15.16
C SER A 59 -18.82 16.99 15.65
N PHE A 60 -17.87 17.57 14.91
CA PHE A 60 -17.39 18.93 15.16
C PHE A 60 -18.48 19.99 14.97
N GLU A 61 -19.33 19.88 13.95
CA GLU A 61 -20.48 20.79 13.79
C GLU A 61 -21.47 20.65 14.96
N LEU A 62 -21.69 19.43 15.46
CA LEU A 62 -22.48 19.22 16.68
C LEU A 62 -21.84 19.89 17.90
N LEU A 63 -20.53 19.76 18.10
CA LEU A 63 -19.78 20.44 19.17
C LEU A 63 -19.92 21.96 19.03
N LYS A 64 -19.58 22.50 17.87
CA LYS A 64 -19.61 23.94 17.58
C LYS A 64 -20.98 24.56 17.79
N SER A 65 -22.06 23.83 17.51
CA SER A 65 -23.44 24.31 17.71
C SER A 65 -23.96 24.20 19.15
N HIS A 66 -23.26 23.47 20.03
CA HIS A 66 -23.73 23.23 21.39
C HIS A 66 -23.60 24.50 22.26
N HIS A 67 -24.60 24.78 23.09
CA HIS A 67 -24.65 26.03 23.87
C HIS A 67 -23.50 26.14 24.91
N CYS A 68 -23.04 25.03 25.47
CA CYS A 68 -21.86 25.01 26.36
C CYS A 68 -20.54 25.23 25.60
N SER A 69 -20.52 25.13 24.27
CA SER A 69 -19.31 25.34 23.45
C SER A 69 -19.12 26.80 23.02
N GLN A 70 -20.03 27.71 23.37
CA GLN A 70 -19.96 29.11 22.94
C GLN A 70 -19.03 29.92 23.85
N ALA A 71 -18.19 30.78 23.26
CA ALA A 71 -17.26 31.62 24.00
C ALA A 71 -17.96 32.69 24.86
N ASP A 72 -19.22 33.03 24.55
CA ASP A 72 -20.07 33.96 25.29
C ASP A 72 -20.96 33.28 26.36
N TYR A 73 -20.70 31.99 26.65
CA TYR A 73 -21.42 31.22 27.68
C TYR A 73 -21.49 31.97 29.03
N GLN A 74 -22.71 32.01 29.59
CA GLN A 74 -22.99 32.66 30.87
C GLN A 74 -23.05 31.61 31.99
N PRO A 75 -22.16 31.68 33.00
CA PRO A 75 -22.15 30.72 34.10
C PRO A 75 -23.40 30.79 34.98
N PHE A 76 -23.80 29.66 35.54
CA PHE A 76 -24.80 29.61 36.61
C PHE A 76 -24.19 29.77 38.00
N GLY A 77 -22.98 29.24 38.20
CA GLY A 77 -22.17 29.37 39.40
C GLY A 77 -21.26 30.60 39.38
N PRO A 78 -20.14 30.58 40.13
CA PRO A 78 -19.66 29.45 40.93
C PRO A 78 -20.47 29.24 42.23
N PHE A 79 -20.56 27.99 42.69
CA PHE A 79 -21.26 27.64 43.94
C PHE A 79 -20.25 27.34 45.05
N GLU A 80 -20.54 27.75 46.29
CA GLU A 80 -19.69 27.40 47.44
C GLU A 80 -19.75 25.91 47.80
N ILE A 81 -20.90 25.27 47.54
CA ILE A 81 -21.17 23.87 47.84
C ILE A 81 -21.86 23.29 46.61
N ILE A 82 -21.37 22.14 46.12
CA ILE A 82 -21.99 21.41 45.01
C ILE A 82 -22.42 20.02 45.45
N SER A 83 -23.61 19.58 45.03
CA SER A 83 -24.05 18.19 45.20
C SER A 83 -24.99 17.72 44.09
N ARG A 84 -25.05 16.40 43.87
CA ARG A 84 -26.00 15.74 42.95
C ARG A 84 -27.33 15.41 43.63
N ASP A 85 -27.33 15.32 44.95
CA ASP A 85 -28.45 14.93 45.81
C ASP A 85 -28.42 15.71 47.14
N GLY A 86 -29.37 15.39 48.03
CA GLY A 86 -29.50 16.08 49.32
C GLY A 86 -29.91 17.56 49.23
N GLU A 87 -29.55 18.32 50.26
CA GLU A 87 -29.89 19.75 50.42
C GLU A 87 -29.41 20.62 49.26
N PHE A 88 -28.22 20.32 48.74
CA PHE A 88 -27.56 21.10 47.68
C PHE A 88 -27.85 20.57 46.26
N ARG A 89 -28.80 19.64 46.09
CA ARG A 89 -29.16 19.06 44.77
C ARG A 89 -29.56 20.09 43.71
N HIS A 90 -29.97 21.28 44.13
CA HIS A 90 -30.35 22.39 43.24
C HIS A 90 -29.16 22.93 42.43
N THR A 91 -27.92 22.63 42.82
CA THR A 91 -26.72 22.99 42.05
C THR A 91 -26.44 22.03 40.90
N LYS A 92 -26.96 20.79 40.95
CA LYS A 92 -26.60 19.70 40.03
C LYS A 92 -26.63 20.09 38.56
N SER A 93 -27.81 20.41 38.02
CA SER A 93 -27.95 20.65 36.58
C SER A 93 -27.22 21.92 36.11
N LYS A 94 -26.99 22.87 37.03
CA LYS A 94 -26.30 24.14 36.78
C LYS A 94 -24.79 23.93 36.72
N MET A 95 -24.22 23.24 37.71
CA MET A 95 -22.79 22.92 37.75
C MET A 95 -22.38 21.97 36.60
N GLU A 96 -23.25 21.01 36.23
CA GLU A 96 -22.98 20.08 35.13
C GLU A 96 -22.86 20.84 33.80
N GLN A 97 -23.68 21.89 33.60
CA GLN A 97 -23.58 22.75 32.42
C GLN A 97 -22.32 23.63 32.45
N ASP A 98 -22.00 24.24 33.60
CA ASP A 98 -20.79 25.05 33.75
C ASP A 98 -19.52 24.22 33.50
N PHE A 99 -19.45 22.99 34.01
CA PHE A 99 -18.31 22.10 33.80
C PHE A 99 -18.27 21.47 32.42
N SER A 100 -19.42 21.22 31.79
CA SER A 100 -19.46 20.92 30.35
C SER A 100 -18.92 22.11 29.54
N ALA A 101 -19.25 23.35 29.91
CA ALA A 101 -18.75 24.54 29.23
C ALA A 101 -17.25 24.74 29.43
N VAL A 102 -16.72 24.43 30.61
CA VAL A 102 -15.27 24.37 30.87
C VAL A 102 -14.57 23.45 29.87
N TYR A 103 -14.97 22.19 29.77
CA TYR A 103 -14.30 21.23 28.89
C TYR A 103 -14.52 21.53 27.40
N GLN A 104 -15.74 21.85 27.00
CA GLN A 104 -16.06 22.11 25.59
C GLN A 104 -15.36 23.38 25.07
N ASN A 105 -15.24 24.44 25.86
CA ASN A 105 -14.47 25.61 25.45
C ASN A 105 -12.96 25.32 25.39
N ALA A 106 -12.42 24.48 26.27
CA ALA A 106 -11.03 24.02 26.13
C ALA A 106 -10.82 23.21 24.84
N LEU A 107 -11.79 22.36 24.45
CA LEU A 107 -11.78 21.65 23.17
C LEU A 107 -11.87 22.62 21.98
N MET A 108 -12.83 23.55 21.98
CA MET A 108 -12.97 24.56 20.92
C MET A 108 -11.68 25.36 20.74
N TRP A 109 -11.02 25.77 21.84
CA TRP A 109 -9.71 26.40 21.78
C TRP A 109 -8.68 25.58 21.02
N VAL A 110 -8.50 24.29 21.39
CA VAL A 110 -7.50 23.46 20.71
C VAL A 110 -7.91 23.09 19.30
N LEU A 111 -9.19 23.10 18.94
CA LEU A 111 -9.64 22.75 17.60
C LEU A 111 -9.62 23.94 16.63
N THR A 112 -9.99 25.14 17.08
CA THR A 112 -10.13 26.33 16.21
C THR A 112 -8.98 27.33 16.35
N GLY A 113 -8.27 27.32 17.48
CA GLY A 113 -7.26 28.34 17.81
C GLY A 113 -7.86 29.69 18.22
N GLU A 114 -9.17 29.78 18.45
CA GLU A 114 -9.84 31.01 18.88
C GLU A 114 -9.68 31.23 20.39
N LYS A 115 -8.91 32.27 20.76
CA LYS A 115 -8.47 32.53 22.14
C LYS A 115 -9.62 32.79 23.12
N THR A 116 -10.75 33.30 22.63
CA THR A 116 -11.94 33.59 23.45
C THR A 116 -12.49 32.35 24.14
N HIS A 117 -12.40 31.17 23.51
CA HIS A 117 -12.77 29.91 24.15
C HIS A 117 -11.80 29.51 25.28
N ALA A 118 -10.49 29.69 25.10
CA ALA A 118 -9.52 29.42 26.18
C ALA A 118 -9.74 30.36 27.38
N GLU A 119 -10.04 31.63 27.11
CA GLU A 119 -10.34 32.65 28.12
C GLU A 119 -11.61 32.30 28.89
N LYS A 120 -12.70 31.90 28.19
CA LYS A 120 -13.94 31.45 28.84
C LYS A 120 -13.75 30.20 29.69
N SER A 121 -13.02 29.21 29.19
CA SER A 121 -12.72 28.00 29.97
C SER A 121 -11.92 28.33 31.23
N LEU A 122 -10.93 29.23 31.14
CA LEU A 122 -10.10 29.63 32.27
C LEU A 122 -10.89 30.49 33.28
N GLU A 123 -11.77 31.39 32.81
CA GLU A 123 -12.67 32.19 33.64
C GLU A 123 -13.53 31.30 34.55
N LEU A 124 -14.19 30.29 33.97
CA LEU A 124 -15.05 29.35 34.70
C LEU A 124 -14.25 28.54 35.73
N LEU A 125 -13.07 28.04 35.34
CA LEU A 125 -12.18 27.29 36.24
C LEU A 125 -11.76 28.13 37.46
N LEU A 126 -11.35 29.39 37.24
CA LEU A 126 -10.92 30.30 38.31
C LEU A 126 -12.10 30.75 39.19
N GLY A 127 -13.27 30.98 38.61
CA GLY A 127 -14.48 31.31 39.37
C GLY A 127 -14.80 30.22 40.40
N TYR A 128 -14.76 28.95 40.00
CA TYR A 128 -14.94 27.83 40.91
C TYR A 128 -13.75 27.66 41.86
N ALA A 129 -12.51 27.80 41.40
CA ALA A 129 -11.33 27.68 42.27
C ALA A 129 -11.30 28.72 43.41
N GLY A 130 -11.88 29.91 43.18
CA GLY A 130 -12.01 30.96 44.20
C GLY A 130 -13.21 30.80 45.14
N THR A 131 -14.20 29.98 44.80
CA THR A 131 -15.51 29.96 45.50
C THR A 131 -15.86 28.61 46.12
N LEU A 132 -15.52 27.50 45.43
CA LEU A 132 -15.95 26.17 45.84
C LEU A 132 -15.22 25.71 47.10
N LYS A 133 -15.97 25.40 48.15
CA LYS A 133 -15.44 25.05 49.48
C LYS A 133 -15.52 23.56 49.79
N ARG A 134 -16.60 22.87 49.40
CA ARG A 134 -16.79 21.46 49.72
C ARG A 134 -17.81 20.74 48.85
N ILE A 135 -17.69 19.42 48.81
CA ILE A 135 -18.71 18.48 48.34
C ILE A 135 -19.24 17.73 49.57
N PRO A 136 -20.55 17.86 49.92
CA PRO A 136 -21.10 17.17 51.07
C PRO A 136 -21.01 15.64 50.92
N GLU A 137 -20.75 14.95 52.02
CA GLU A 137 -20.78 13.48 52.03
C GLU A 137 -22.22 12.99 51.88
N THR A 138 -22.56 12.69 50.64
CA THR A 138 -23.87 12.23 50.18
C THR A 138 -23.69 10.97 49.37
N ASN A 139 -24.79 10.26 49.06
CA ASN A 139 -24.68 9.01 48.33
C ASN A 139 -24.02 9.26 46.96
N ASP A 140 -24.47 10.26 46.21
CA ASP A 140 -23.98 10.52 44.85
C ASP A 140 -22.68 11.34 44.78
N ALA A 141 -22.01 11.63 45.90
CA ALA A 141 -20.75 12.38 45.93
C ALA A 141 -19.64 11.75 45.06
N PRO A 142 -19.42 10.41 45.06
CA PRO A 142 -18.43 9.77 44.17
C PRO A 142 -18.74 9.93 42.68
N LEU A 143 -20.03 9.84 42.30
CA LEU A 143 -20.45 10.10 40.91
C LEU A 143 -20.19 11.55 40.50
N LEU A 144 -20.44 12.51 41.40
CA LEU A 144 -20.14 13.92 41.15
C LEU A 144 -18.67 14.10 40.83
N VAL A 145 -17.77 13.65 41.71
CA VAL A 145 -16.33 13.88 41.51
C VAL A 145 -15.79 13.13 40.30
N GLY A 146 -16.30 11.93 40.00
CA GLY A 146 -15.86 11.15 38.85
C GLY A 146 -16.34 11.67 37.50
N LEU A 147 -17.57 12.17 37.40
CA LEU A 147 -18.13 12.71 36.15
C LEU A 147 -17.69 14.16 35.90
N GLU A 148 -17.83 15.01 36.92
CA GLU A 148 -17.61 16.44 36.78
C GLU A 148 -16.17 16.85 37.05
N GLY A 149 -15.50 16.20 38.01
CA GLY A 149 -14.08 16.45 38.29
C GLY A 149 -13.20 16.14 37.07
N LEU A 150 -13.57 15.11 36.29
CA LEU A 150 -12.88 14.75 35.06
C LEU A 150 -12.87 15.89 34.02
N LYS A 151 -14.02 16.55 33.80
CA LYS A 151 -14.14 17.68 32.85
C LYS A 151 -13.23 18.84 33.23
N ILE A 152 -13.16 19.15 34.52
CA ILE A 152 -12.29 20.19 35.09
C ILE A 152 -10.82 19.81 34.89
N ILE A 153 -10.44 18.58 35.23
CA ILE A 153 -9.07 18.08 35.09
C ILE A 153 -8.64 18.13 33.62
N TYR A 154 -9.49 17.68 32.68
CA TYR A 154 -9.20 17.71 31.25
C TYR A 154 -9.00 19.12 30.70
N ALA A 155 -9.89 20.05 31.05
CA ALA A 155 -9.73 21.43 30.62
C ALA A 155 -8.46 22.07 31.20
N THR A 156 -8.16 21.79 32.47
CA THR A 156 -6.95 22.28 33.14
C THR A 156 -5.70 21.76 32.45
N GLU A 157 -5.65 20.46 32.14
CA GLU A 157 -4.58 19.81 31.40
C GLU A 157 -4.37 20.45 30.02
N ILE A 158 -5.46 20.55 29.23
CA ILE A 158 -5.43 21.14 27.90
C ILE A 158 -4.88 22.56 27.95
N LEU A 159 -5.44 23.41 28.82
CA LEU A 159 -5.02 24.81 28.93
C LEU A 159 -3.57 24.93 29.42
N ARG A 160 -3.17 24.11 30.40
CA ARG A 160 -1.81 24.13 30.95
C ARG A 160 -0.74 23.91 29.88
N HIS A 161 -1.01 23.03 28.93
CA HIS A 161 -0.03 22.65 27.91
C HIS A 161 -0.22 23.37 26.57
N THR A 162 -1.40 23.94 26.28
CA THR A 162 -1.68 24.57 24.98
C THR A 162 -1.93 26.08 25.04
N TYR A 163 -2.31 26.64 26.20
CA TYR A 163 -2.64 28.05 26.37
C TYR A 163 -1.59 28.80 27.18
N LYS A 164 -0.62 29.40 26.47
CA LYS A 164 0.56 30.07 27.06
C LYS A 164 0.27 31.18 28.07
N LYS A 165 -0.94 31.76 28.09
CA LYS A 165 -1.32 32.80 29.05
C LYS A 165 -1.76 32.26 30.42
N MET A 166 -2.00 30.94 30.56
CA MET A 166 -2.30 30.35 31.86
C MET A 166 -1.06 30.38 32.74
N THR A 167 -1.11 31.14 33.83
CA THR A 167 0.03 31.26 34.75
C THR A 167 0.14 30.04 35.68
N VAL A 168 1.34 29.82 36.22
CA VAL A 168 1.56 28.78 37.25
C VAL A 168 0.70 29.02 38.49
N VAL A 169 0.46 30.29 38.86
CA VAL A 169 -0.40 30.65 40.00
C VAL A 169 -1.83 30.20 39.75
N GLN A 170 -2.41 30.52 38.59
CA GLN A 170 -3.75 30.08 38.21
C GLN A 170 -3.88 28.55 38.15
N PHE A 171 -2.87 27.87 37.61
CA PHE A 171 -2.82 26.39 37.63
C PHE A 171 -2.81 25.84 39.07
N ASN A 172 -2.03 26.44 39.96
CA ASN A 172 -1.96 26.03 41.35
C ASN A 172 -3.27 26.29 42.10
N GLU A 173 -3.98 27.39 41.82
CA GLU A 173 -5.30 27.68 42.38
C GLU A 173 -6.34 26.63 42.00
N ILE A 174 -6.39 26.27 40.70
CA ILE A 174 -7.31 25.24 40.19
C ILE A 174 -6.91 23.86 40.74
N SER A 175 -5.62 23.54 40.74
CA SER A 175 -5.10 22.30 41.31
C SER A 175 -5.40 22.18 42.80
N ARG A 176 -5.33 23.28 43.56
CA ARG A 176 -5.70 23.31 44.98
C ARG A 176 -7.17 22.97 45.18
N MET A 177 -8.08 23.54 44.39
CA MET A 177 -9.51 23.16 44.43
C MET A 177 -9.71 21.65 44.19
N ILE A 178 -9.04 21.08 43.17
CA ILE A 178 -9.15 19.65 42.88
C ILE A 178 -8.61 18.80 44.07
N ARG A 179 -7.46 19.18 44.65
CA ARG A 179 -6.84 18.48 45.78
C ARG A 179 -7.63 18.59 47.08
N GLU A 180 -8.21 19.75 47.37
CA GLU A 180 -8.89 20.01 48.65
C GLU A 180 -10.36 19.60 48.63
N VAL A 181 -11.03 19.66 47.47
CA VAL A 181 -12.47 19.43 47.37
C VAL A 181 -12.82 18.10 46.70
N PHE A 182 -12.15 17.72 45.62
CA PHE A 182 -12.50 16.52 44.83
C PHE A 182 -11.75 15.28 45.29
N LEU A 183 -10.43 15.37 45.47
CA LEU A 183 -9.56 14.25 45.82
C LEU A 183 -9.99 13.52 47.11
N PRO A 184 -10.39 14.20 48.21
CA PRO A 184 -10.77 13.50 49.44
C PRO A 184 -11.99 12.57 49.24
N VAL A 185 -12.93 12.94 48.37
CA VAL A 185 -14.09 12.11 48.04
C VAL A 185 -13.66 10.86 47.25
N MET A 186 -12.74 11.02 46.29
CA MET A 186 -12.21 9.90 45.50
C MET A 186 -11.37 8.94 46.35
N GLU A 187 -10.51 9.46 47.24
CA GLU A 187 -9.71 8.65 48.16
C GLU A 187 -10.58 7.89 49.16
N ASN A 188 -11.57 8.55 49.74
CA ASN A 188 -12.53 7.92 50.64
C ASN A 188 -13.33 6.81 49.94
N PHE A 189 -13.60 6.93 48.62
CA PHE A 189 -14.21 5.85 47.85
C PHE A 189 -13.31 4.61 47.78
N TYR A 190 -12.00 4.76 47.53
CA TYR A 190 -11.04 3.65 47.49
C TYR A 190 -10.82 2.97 48.84
N HIS A 191 -11.00 3.68 49.95
CA HIS A 191 -10.81 3.13 51.30
C HIS A 191 -12.04 2.43 51.89
N ARG A 192 -13.23 2.61 51.28
CA ARG A 192 -14.47 1.99 51.76
C ARG A 192 -14.60 0.56 51.25
N LYS A 193 -15.23 -0.29 52.08
CA LYS A 193 -15.71 -1.60 51.61
C LYS A 193 -16.75 -1.38 50.50
N PRO A 194 -16.81 -2.23 49.46
CA PRO A 194 -17.77 -2.12 48.37
C PRO A 194 -19.21 -1.92 48.86
N TYR A 195 -19.88 -0.90 48.31
CA TYR A 195 -21.23 -0.52 48.74
C TYR A 195 -22.11 0.04 47.61
N THR A 196 -21.57 0.17 46.41
CA THR A 196 -22.18 0.90 45.29
C THR A 196 -22.43 0.00 44.07
N ASN A 197 -23.18 0.53 43.10
CA ASN A 197 -23.39 -0.12 41.80
C ASN A 197 -22.09 -0.20 40.99
N GLY A 198 -22.01 -1.11 40.01
CA GLY A 198 -20.78 -1.37 39.27
C GLY A 198 -20.25 -0.19 38.44
N ASN A 199 -21.10 0.71 37.93
CA ASN A 199 -20.59 1.84 37.16
C ASN A 199 -19.83 2.91 37.98
N TRP A 200 -19.89 2.88 39.32
CA TRP A 200 -19.28 3.91 40.17
C TRP A 200 -17.76 3.81 40.22
N GLY A 201 -17.23 2.58 40.33
CA GLY A 201 -15.79 2.32 40.36
C GLY A 201 -15.07 2.94 39.16
N PRO A 202 -15.42 2.58 37.91
CA PRO A 202 -14.78 3.14 36.71
C PRO A 202 -14.92 4.65 36.61
N ILE A 203 -16.05 5.22 37.04
CA ILE A 203 -16.31 6.66 37.04
C ILE A 203 -15.35 7.40 37.98
N VAL A 204 -15.12 6.88 39.19
CA VAL A 204 -14.14 7.46 40.11
C VAL A 204 -12.72 7.23 39.60
N THR A 205 -12.42 6.03 39.08
CA THR A 205 -11.10 5.67 38.58
C THR A 205 -10.64 6.52 37.41
N LYS A 206 -11.50 6.86 36.44
CA LYS A 206 -11.11 7.74 35.32
C LYS A 206 -10.69 9.14 35.80
N ALA A 207 -11.38 9.71 36.79
CA ALA A 207 -11.04 11.02 37.35
C ALA A 207 -9.78 10.97 38.22
N TYR A 208 -9.63 9.91 39.02
CA TYR A 208 -8.45 9.71 39.84
C TYR A 208 -7.19 9.51 38.98
N MET A 209 -7.25 8.67 37.95
CA MET A 209 -6.16 8.47 37.00
C MET A 209 -5.80 9.76 36.24
N ALA A 210 -6.81 10.53 35.82
CA ALA A 210 -6.61 11.82 35.18
C ALA A 210 -5.89 12.83 36.09
N ALA A 211 -6.29 12.91 37.37
CA ALA A 211 -5.63 13.78 38.35
C ALA A 211 -4.19 13.33 38.65
N ALA A 212 -3.93 12.03 38.64
CA ALA A 212 -2.58 11.49 38.79
C ALA A 212 -1.66 11.99 37.67
N ILE A 213 -2.13 11.93 36.41
CA ILE A 213 -1.38 12.45 35.26
C ILE A 213 -1.17 13.96 35.37
N LEU A 214 -2.23 14.75 35.64
CA LEU A 214 -2.16 16.21 35.79
C LEU A 214 -1.07 16.68 36.78
N TRP A 215 -0.72 15.84 37.76
CA TRP A 215 0.23 16.15 38.81
C TRP A 215 1.54 15.37 38.73
N ASP A 216 1.78 14.63 37.64
CA ASP A 216 2.93 13.73 37.50
C ASP A 216 3.06 12.74 38.69
N ASN A 217 1.94 12.24 39.22
CA ASN A 217 1.92 11.38 40.40
C ASN A 217 1.79 9.89 40.03
N GLU A 218 2.95 9.22 39.93
CA GLU A 218 3.05 7.80 39.57
C GLU A 218 2.37 6.85 40.58
N GLU A 219 2.49 7.11 41.89
CA GLU A 219 1.85 6.28 42.92
C GLU A 219 0.33 6.29 42.77
N MET A 220 -0.24 7.48 42.57
CA MET A 220 -1.66 7.68 42.36
C MET A 220 -2.14 7.01 41.07
N TYR A 221 -1.35 7.08 40.00
CA TYR A 221 -1.65 6.41 38.74
C TYR A 221 -1.66 4.88 38.90
N ASN A 222 -0.62 4.32 39.52
CA ASN A 222 -0.52 2.88 39.77
C ASN A 222 -1.67 2.38 40.66
N LYS A 223 -2.09 3.17 41.66
CA LYS A 223 -3.27 2.87 42.48
C LYS A 223 -4.56 2.81 41.65
N ALA A 224 -4.71 3.66 40.62
CA ALA A 224 -5.86 3.60 39.72
C ALA A 224 -5.84 2.36 38.81
N VAL A 225 -4.66 2.02 38.28
CA VAL A 225 -4.46 0.80 37.47
C VAL A 225 -4.77 -0.45 38.30
N ASP A 226 -4.23 -0.53 39.52
CA ASP A 226 -4.49 -1.64 40.44
C ASP A 226 -5.97 -1.72 40.81
N PHE A 227 -6.64 -0.59 41.06
CA PHE A 227 -8.08 -0.59 41.32
C PHE A 227 -8.86 -1.17 40.14
N TYR A 228 -8.57 -0.74 38.91
CA TYR A 228 -9.24 -1.21 37.71
C TYR A 228 -9.08 -2.73 37.50
N LEU A 229 -7.89 -3.28 37.76
CA LEU A 229 -7.57 -4.68 37.51
C LEU A 229 -7.93 -5.62 38.67
N HIS A 230 -7.76 -5.17 39.91
CA HIS A 230 -7.59 -6.06 41.06
C HIS A 230 -8.39 -5.67 42.31
N ALA A 231 -9.00 -4.48 42.36
CA ALA A 231 -9.79 -4.13 43.54
C ALA A 231 -10.94 -5.12 43.78
N ASN A 232 -11.22 -5.37 45.05
CA ASN A 232 -12.48 -5.97 45.44
C ASN A 232 -13.56 -4.89 45.38
N ASP A 233 -14.07 -4.56 44.19
CA ASP A 233 -15.18 -3.63 43.95
C ASP A 233 -16.04 -4.10 42.78
N ASN A 234 -17.31 -3.69 42.72
CA ASN A 234 -18.22 -4.05 41.62
C ASN A 234 -17.79 -3.50 40.26
N GLY A 235 -16.97 -2.45 40.28
CA GLY A 235 -16.56 -1.69 39.11
C GLY A 235 -15.25 -2.14 38.45
N THR A 236 -14.59 -3.18 38.94
CA THR A 236 -13.39 -3.70 38.27
C THR A 236 -13.76 -4.42 36.97
N ILE A 237 -12.83 -4.50 36.03
CA ILE A 237 -13.12 -5.15 34.73
C ILE A 237 -13.62 -6.60 34.88
N ALA A 238 -13.10 -7.33 35.87
CA ALA A 238 -13.49 -8.71 36.15
C ALA A 238 -14.90 -8.81 36.75
N HIS A 239 -15.30 -7.87 37.62
CA HIS A 239 -16.58 -7.89 38.31
C HIS A 239 -17.70 -7.15 37.57
N TYR A 240 -17.35 -6.33 36.58
CA TYR A 240 -18.33 -5.59 35.78
C TYR A 240 -18.71 -6.31 34.48
N ILE A 241 -17.81 -7.11 33.89
CA ILE A 241 -18.02 -7.78 32.59
C ILE A 241 -17.76 -9.29 32.69
N SER A 242 -18.77 -10.09 32.37
CA SER A 242 -18.70 -11.55 32.41
C SER A 242 -17.68 -12.05 31.40
N GLY A 243 -16.81 -12.98 31.79
CA GLY A 243 -15.79 -13.54 30.90
C GLY A 243 -16.36 -14.52 29.89
N ASP A 244 -17.41 -15.22 30.30
CA ASP A 244 -18.01 -16.26 29.50
C ASP A 244 -18.95 -15.67 28.44
N THR A 245 -19.67 -14.59 28.79
CA THR A 245 -20.76 -14.08 27.95
C THR A 245 -20.56 -12.65 27.46
N GLY A 246 -19.67 -11.86 28.08
CA GLY A 246 -19.61 -10.41 27.86
C GLY A 246 -20.76 -9.64 28.52
N GLN A 247 -21.66 -10.30 29.26
CA GLN A 247 -22.74 -9.64 29.99
C GLN A 247 -22.20 -8.56 30.92
N ILE A 248 -22.91 -7.43 30.98
CA ILE A 248 -22.62 -6.34 31.91
C ILE A 248 -23.36 -6.57 33.22
N GLN A 249 -22.71 -6.31 34.35
CA GLN A 249 -23.29 -6.45 35.69
C GLN A 249 -24.65 -5.74 35.79
N GLU A 250 -24.79 -4.54 35.21
CA GLU A 250 -26.03 -3.75 35.22
C GLU A 250 -27.04 -4.07 34.09
N SER A 251 -26.83 -5.13 33.29
CA SER A 251 -27.72 -5.49 32.16
C SER A 251 -29.19 -5.73 32.56
N GLY A 252 -29.43 -6.16 33.81
CA GLY A 252 -30.79 -6.37 34.35
C GLY A 252 -31.48 -5.09 34.84
N ARG A 253 -30.76 -3.96 34.94
CA ARG A 253 -31.31 -2.67 35.39
C ARG A 253 -31.92 -1.89 34.22
N ASP A 254 -31.07 -1.40 33.33
CA ASP A 254 -31.41 -0.74 32.06
C ASP A 254 -30.15 -0.53 31.21
N GLN A 255 -30.35 -0.29 29.91
CA GLN A 255 -29.25 -0.19 28.95
C GLN A 255 -28.42 1.08 29.13
N GLY A 256 -29.01 2.16 29.65
CA GLY A 256 -28.31 3.41 29.90
C GLY A 256 -27.20 3.21 30.93
N HIS A 257 -27.48 2.53 32.03
CA HIS A 257 -26.47 2.25 33.06
C HIS A 257 -25.43 1.23 32.61
N SER A 258 -25.81 0.25 31.79
CA SER A 258 -24.84 -0.68 31.18
C SER A 258 -23.82 0.08 30.34
N MET A 259 -24.29 0.95 29.42
CA MET A 259 -23.43 1.80 28.59
C MET A 259 -22.61 2.79 29.42
N LEU A 260 -23.20 3.40 30.46
CA LEU A 260 -22.50 4.32 31.36
C LEU A 260 -21.23 3.70 31.95
N GLY A 261 -21.34 2.49 32.51
CA GLY A 261 -20.19 1.83 33.13
C GLY A 261 -19.14 1.33 32.12
N ILE A 262 -19.55 0.71 30.99
CA ILE A 262 -18.56 0.25 30.00
C ILE A 262 -17.86 1.41 29.29
N GLY A 263 -18.55 2.54 29.08
CA GLY A 263 -17.94 3.76 28.56
C GLY A 263 -16.91 4.34 29.54
N ALA A 264 -17.18 4.28 30.84
CA ALA A 264 -16.24 4.70 31.87
C ALA A 264 -15.01 3.77 31.94
N LEU A 265 -15.18 2.45 31.82
CA LEU A 265 -14.07 1.49 31.69
C LEU A 265 -13.22 1.80 30.46
N ALA A 266 -13.85 2.01 29.30
CA ALA A 266 -13.13 2.39 28.07
C ALA A 266 -12.38 3.72 28.22
N THR A 267 -12.93 4.67 28.97
CA THR A 267 -12.23 5.94 29.27
C THR A 267 -10.97 5.68 30.11
N VAL A 268 -11.03 4.80 31.13
CA VAL A 268 -9.84 4.40 31.90
C VAL A 268 -8.79 3.77 30.98
N CYS A 269 -9.21 2.86 30.10
CA CYS A 269 -8.32 2.23 29.13
C CYS A 269 -7.68 3.24 28.17
N GLU A 270 -8.46 4.18 27.65
CA GLU A 270 -7.96 5.19 26.73
C GLU A 270 -6.95 6.11 27.41
N ILE A 271 -7.22 6.55 28.65
CA ILE A 271 -6.26 7.35 29.42
C ILE A 271 -4.94 6.62 29.61
N ALA A 272 -5.00 5.35 30.02
CA ALA A 272 -3.81 4.53 30.20
C ALA A 272 -3.06 4.29 28.88
N TRP A 273 -3.80 4.09 27.78
CA TRP A 273 -3.25 3.89 26.44
C TRP A 273 -2.45 5.11 25.96
N GLN A 274 -2.94 6.33 26.23
CA GLN A 274 -2.19 7.56 25.91
C GLN A 274 -0.85 7.66 26.68
N GLN A 275 -0.74 6.94 27.80
CA GLN A 275 0.47 6.86 28.63
C GLN A 275 1.33 5.62 28.34
N GLY A 276 0.98 4.83 27.32
CA GLY A 276 1.70 3.63 26.88
C GLY A 276 1.28 2.32 27.55
N ASP A 277 0.24 2.32 28.39
CA ASP A 277 -0.23 1.12 29.09
C ASP A 277 -1.47 0.51 28.42
N ASP A 278 -1.42 -0.78 28.08
CA ASP A 278 -2.49 -1.49 27.40
C ASP A 278 -3.50 -2.13 28.38
N LEU A 279 -4.37 -1.32 28.97
CA LEU A 279 -5.48 -1.83 29.80
C LEU A 279 -6.66 -2.36 29.00
N TYR A 280 -6.72 -2.08 27.69
CA TYR A 280 -7.75 -2.62 26.79
C TYR A 280 -7.63 -4.13 26.64
N SER A 281 -6.40 -4.64 26.61
CA SER A 281 -6.09 -6.08 26.45
C SER A 281 -6.35 -6.91 27.71
N ALA A 282 -6.71 -6.29 28.84
CA ALA A 282 -6.92 -6.96 30.11
C ALA A 282 -7.97 -8.09 30.01
N LEU A 283 -7.65 -9.23 30.65
CA LEU A 283 -8.52 -10.41 30.77
C LEU A 283 -9.06 -10.93 29.43
N ASP A 284 -8.18 -11.03 28.43
CA ASP A 284 -8.49 -11.49 27.07
C ASP A 284 -9.50 -10.56 26.37
N ASN A 285 -9.09 -9.29 26.22
CA ASN A 285 -9.90 -8.22 25.61
C ASN A 285 -11.31 -8.15 26.21
N ARG A 286 -11.44 -8.28 27.53
CA ARG A 286 -12.74 -8.42 28.20
C ARG A 286 -13.68 -7.26 27.90
N LEU A 287 -13.12 -6.05 27.80
CA LEU A 287 -13.88 -4.85 27.45
C LEU A 287 -14.52 -4.96 26.07
N MET A 288 -13.81 -5.48 25.07
CA MET A 288 -14.33 -5.72 23.71
C MET A 288 -15.55 -6.64 23.74
N LYS A 289 -15.48 -7.75 24.51
CA LYS A 289 -16.61 -8.68 24.69
C LYS A 289 -17.83 -7.97 25.28
N GLY A 290 -17.62 -7.08 26.23
CA GLY A 290 -18.68 -6.25 26.82
C GLY A 290 -19.35 -5.30 25.82
N PHE A 291 -18.55 -4.61 24.99
CA PHE A 291 -19.09 -3.74 23.93
C PHE A 291 -19.89 -4.54 22.89
N GLU A 292 -19.40 -5.68 22.43
CA GLU A 292 -20.13 -6.53 21.48
C GLU A 292 -21.43 -7.08 22.07
N TYR A 293 -21.44 -7.44 23.37
CA TYR A 293 -22.67 -7.84 24.07
C TYR A 293 -23.71 -6.72 24.10
N VAL A 294 -23.31 -5.51 24.52
CA VAL A 294 -24.21 -4.35 24.62
C VAL A 294 -24.69 -3.91 23.24
N ALA A 295 -23.81 -3.85 22.25
CA ALA A 295 -24.15 -3.52 20.87
C ALA A 295 -25.17 -4.52 20.30
N LYS A 296 -24.89 -5.82 20.42
CA LYS A 296 -25.78 -6.90 19.94
C LYS A 296 -27.17 -6.79 20.55
N TYR A 297 -27.27 -6.62 21.87
CA TYR A 297 -28.58 -6.52 22.51
C TYR A 297 -29.35 -5.27 22.09
N ASN A 298 -28.69 -4.11 22.02
CA ASN A 298 -29.34 -2.84 21.66
C ASN A 298 -29.74 -2.77 20.18
N LEU A 299 -29.08 -3.51 19.30
CA LEU A 299 -29.50 -3.70 17.90
C LEU A 299 -30.77 -4.54 17.73
N GLY A 300 -31.31 -5.10 18.82
CA GLY A 300 -32.55 -5.91 18.79
C GLY A 300 -32.32 -7.42 18.81
N TYR A 301 -31.06 -7.89 18.81
CA TYR A 301 -30.77 -9.32 18.94
C TYR A 301 -30.91 -9.82 20.38
N ASN A 302 -31.16 -11.12 20.55
CA ASN A 302 -31.09 -11.77 21.86
C ASN A 302 -29.63 -12.02 22.26
N VAL A 303 -29.37 -11.95 23.56
CA VAL A 303 -28.07 -12.23 24.19
C VAL A 303 -28.28 -13.15 25.39
N PRO A 304 -27.28 -13.97 25.76
CA PRO A 304 -27.37 -14.77 26.99
C PRO A 304 -27.47 -13.85 28.20
N PHE A 305 -28.27 -14.25 29.19
CA PHE A 305 -28.39 -13.55 30.46
C PHE A 305 -28.32 -14.55 31.61
N ALA A 306 -27.38 -14.34 32.54
CA ALA A 306 -27.23 -15.09 33.77
C ALA A 306 -27.52 -14.18 34.97
N VAL A 307 -28.18 -14.73 35.99
CA VAL A 307 -28.35 -14.05 37.28
C VAL A 307 -26.97 -13.83 37.87
N TRP A 308 -26.63 -12.58 38.15
CA TRP A 308 -25.30 -12.19 38.60
C TRP A 308 -25.40 -11.66 40.01
N LYS A 309 -24.73 -12.25 41.00
CA LYS A 309 -24.66 -11.64 42.34
C LYS A 309 -23.39 -10.80 42.47
N ASP A 310 -23.54 -9.53 42.80
CA ASP A 310 -22.42 -8.60 42.93
C ASP A 310 -21.56 -8.86 44.19
N VAL A 311 -20.42 -8.16 44.32
CA VAL A 311 -19.50 -8.37 45.47
C VAL A 311 -20.07 -7.86 46.80
N THR A 312 -21.11 -7.02 46.76
CA THR A 312 -21.80 -6.50 47.95
C THR A 312 -22.94 -7.40 48.43
N GLY A 313 -23.40 -8.30 47.55
CA GLY A 313 -24.63 -9.07 47.68
C GLY A 313 -25.93 -8.24 47.56
N LYS A 314 -25.86 -6.93 47.30
CA LYS A 314 -27.01 -6.02 47.31
C LYS A 314 -27.57 -5.71 45.92
N TYR A 315 -26.71 -5.57 44.92
CA TYR A 315 -27.12 -5.26 43.56
C TYR A 315 -26.99 -6.51 42.67
N SER A 316 -27.76 -6.53 41.57
CA SER A 316 -27.74 -7.53 40.49
C SER A 316 -28.47 -8.87 40.58
N ASN A 317 -29.35 -9.12 41.57
CA ASN A 317 -30.24 -10.31 41.56
C ASN A 317 -31.40 -10.24 40.54
N TRP A 318 -31.21 -9.58 39.39
CA TRP A 318 -32.21 -9.55 38.33
C TRP A 318 -32.31 -10.92 37.66
N THR A 319 -33.55 -11.35 37.39
CA THR A 319 -33.83 -12.66 36.77
C THR A 319 -33.92 -12.60 35.25
N GLU A 320 -33.94 -11.40 34.67
CA GLU A 320 -34.00 -11.17 33.23
C GLU A 320 -33.21 -9.92 32.83
N ILE A 321 -32.83 -9.86 31.54
CA ILE A 321 -32.21 -8.67 30.96
C ILE A 321 -33.25 -7.56 30.76
N SER A 322 -32.89 -6.32 31.09
CA SER A 322 -33.83 -5.21 31.00
C SER A 322 -33.98 -4.69 29.57
N ASN A 323 -35.22 -4.57 29.09
CA ASN A 323 -35.55 -3.87 27.84
C ASN A 323 -35.59 -2.34 28.01
N LYS A 324 -35.47 -1.81 29.22
CA LYS A 324 -35.55 -0.37 29.47
C LYS A 324 -34.37 0.35 28.79
N GLY A 325 -34.70 1.28 27.89
CA GLY A 325 -33.71 2.07 27.15
C GLY A 325 -33.06 1.32 25.98
N ARG A 326 -33.52 0.12 25.62
CA ARG A 326 -32.98 -0.66 24.50
C ARG A 326 -33.05 0.10 23.18
N GLY A 327 -31.95 0.12 22.43
CA GLY A 327 -31.82 0.84 21.16
C GLY A 327 -31.61 2.35 21.30
N ARG A 328 -31.52 2.89 22.53
CA ARG A 328 -31.05 4.25 22.78
C ARG A 328 -29.56 4.16 23.04
N TYR A 329 -28.74 4.90 22.30
CA TYR A 329 -27.29 4.80 22.36
C TYR A 329 -26.66 6.00 23.07
N MET A 330 -25.61 5.74 23.86
CA MET A 330 -24.66 6.75 24.32
C MET A 330 -23.47 6.81 23.36
N PRO A 331 -22.79 7.96 23.19
CA PRO A 331 -21.67 8.13 22.27
C PRO A 331 -20.37 7.55 22.85
N ILE A 332 -20.32 6.24 23.02
CA ILE A 332 -19.20 5.50 23.63
C ILE A 332 -18.57 4.47 22.69
N PHE A 333 -19.19 4.23 21.53
CA PHE A 333 -18.83 3.11 20.67
C PHE A 333 -17.61 3.43 19.81
N GLU A 334 -17.44 4.70 19.41
CA GLU A 334 -16.31 5.10 18.56
C GLU A 334 -14.97 4.87 19.25
N MET A 335 -14.85 5.20 20.54
CA MET A 335 -13.62 5.00 21.32
C MET A 335 -13.17 3.54 21.35
N ALA A 336 -14.09 2.63 21.68
CA ALA A 336 -13.81 1.20 21.72
C ALA A 336 -13.52 0.62 20.32
N TYR A 337 -14.32 1.01 19.32
CA TYR A 337 -14.13 0.59 17.93
C TYR A 337 -12.79 1.05 17.38
N ASN A 338 -12.40 2.29 17.67
CA ASN A 338 -11.12 2.82 17.27
C ASN A 338 -9.96 1.99 17.84
N HIS A 339 -9.99 1.65 19.13
CA HIS A 339 -8.93 0.82 19.69
C HIS A 339 -8.91 -0.58 19.08
N PHE A 340 -10.01 -1.34 19.19
CA PHE A 340 -9.98 -2.76 18.82
C PHE A 340 -9.96 -2.99 17.31
N VAL A 341 -10.69 -2.20 16.52
CA VAL A 341 -10.78 -2.40 15.06
C VAL A 341 -9.70 -1.61 14.33
N ILE A 342 -9.58 -0.30 14.60
CA ILE A 342 -8.66 0.55 13.85
C ILE A 342 -7.20 0.36 14.30
N ARG A 343 -6.92 0.43 15.61
CA ARG A 343 -5.55 0.30 16.13
C ARG A 343 -5.07 -1.17 16.20
N LYS A 344 -5.95 -2.11 16.51
CA LYS A 344 -5.59 -3.54 16.75
C LYS A 344 -6.01 -4.51 15.63
N GLY A 345 -6.77 -4.06 14.63
CA GLY A 345 -7.17 -4.90 13.48
C GLY A 345 -8.13 -6.04 13.84
N MET A 346 -8.86 -5.95 14.96
CA MET A 346 -9.83 -6.95 15.40
C MET A 346 -11.20 -6.70 14.76
N GLN A 347 -12.15 -7.61 14.96
CA GLN A 347 -13.51 -7.49 14.43
C GLN A 347 -14.52 -7.22 15.56
N MET A 348 -15.31 -6.15 15.44
CA MET A 348 -16.43 -5.84 16.32
C MET A 348 -17.73 -5.64 15.51
N PRO A 349 -18.26 -6.70 14.89
CA PRO A 349 -19.32 -6.60 13.87
C PRO A 349 -20.63 -5.99 14.39
N TYR A 350 -20.98 -6.14 15.68
CA TYR A 350 -22.18 -5.50 16.22
C TYR A 350 -21.93 -4.04 16.56
N THR A 351 -20.76 -3.71 17.11
CA THR A 351 -20.37 -2.32 17.37
C THR A 351 -20.27 -1.51 16.08
N GLU A 352 -19.76 -2.12 15.00
CA GLU A 352 -19.74 -1.50 13.67
C GLU A 352 -21.16 -1.16 13.18
N GLN A 353 -22.11 -2.08 13.35
CA GLN A 353 -23.51 -1.85 12.99
C GLN A 353 -24.13 -0.71 13.81
N VAL A 354 -23.82 -0.61 15.12
CA VAL A 354 -24.25 0.52 15.95
C VAL A 354 -23.67 1.83 15.40
N LEU A 355 -22.38 1.88 15.10
CA LEU A 355 -21.72 3.08 14.57
C LEU A 355 -22.31 3.53 13.23
N ARG A 356 -22.72 2.61 12.36
CA ARG A 356 -23.45 2.95 11.12
C ARG A 356 -24.78 3.65 11.38
N GLN A 357 -25.39 3.49 12.56
CA GLN A 357 -26.66 4.12 12.94
C GLN A 357 -26.48 5.45 13.67
N ILE A 358 -25.43 5.57 14.50
CA ILE A 358 -25.31 6.68 15.46
C ILE A 358 -24.28 7.74 15.07
N ARG A 359 -23.45 7.49 14.04
CA ARG A 359 -22.51 8.48 13.53
C ARG A 359 -23.26 9.61 12.79
N PRO A 360 -22.83 10.89 12.92
CA PRO A 360 -21.80 11.36 13.83
C PRO A 360 -22.28 11.37 15.29
N GLU A 361 -21.44 10.88 16.20
CA GLU A 361 -21.75 10.91 17.64
C GLU A 361 -21.73 12.35 18.19
N GLY A 362 -22.71 12.69 19.03
CA GLY A 362 -22.94 14.05 19.56
C GLY A 362 -22.67 14.21 21.06
N TYR A 363 -23.34 15.21 21.66
CA TYR A 363 -23.22 15.53 23.08
C TYR A 363 -23.79 14.43 24.00
N ASP A 364 -23.08 14.16 25.09
CA ASP A 364 -23.57 13.41 26.25
C ASP A 364 -23.07 14.09 27.53
N ARG A 365 -23.84 13.97 28.61
CA ARG A 365 -23.54 14.66 29.88
C ARG A 365 -22.48 13.94 30.71
N ASP A 366 -22.46 12.61 30.67
CA ASP A 366 -21.73 11.77 31.62
C ASP A 366 -20.48 11.11 30.99
N GLN A 367 -20.39 11.13 29.66
CA GLN A 367 -19.26 10.61 28.87
C GLN A 367 -18.44 11.74 28.23
N PRO A 368 -17.23 11.45 27.70
CA PRO A 368 -16.41 12.46 27.01
C PRO A 368 -17.12 13.18 25.84
N ALA A 369 -18.16 12.58 25.27
CA ALA A 369 -19.01 13.09 24.18
C ALA A 369 -18.27 13.31 22.85
N PHE A 370 -19.00 13.52 21.75
CA PHE A 370 -18.45 13.81 20.42
C PHE A 370 -17.45 12.76 19.91
N GLY A 371 -17.71 11.48 20.18
CA GLY A 371 -16.73 10.42 19.98
C GLY A 371 -16.24 10.29 18.53
N SER A 372 -17.11 10.47 17.54
CA SER A 372 -16.74 10.49 16.12
C SER A 372 -15.72 11.56 15.74
N LEU A 373 -15.61 12.66 16.49
CA LEU A 373 -14.50 13.60 16.36
C LEU A 373 -13.31 13.16 17.22
N LEU A 374 -13.56 12.91 18.50
CA LEU A 374 -12.52 12.72 19.50
C LEU A 374 -11.71 11.43 19.30
N PHE A 375 -12.29 10.38 18.73
CA PHE A 375 -11.70 9.04 18.70
C PHE A 375 -11.68 8.39 17.32
N ASN A 376 -12.27 8.98 16.29
CA ASN A 376 -12.21 8.40 14.95
C ASN A 376 -10.82 8.59 14.30
N GLU A 377 -9.93 7.61 14.52
CA GLU A 377 -8.62 7.56 13.86
C GLU A 377 -8.65 6.76 12.56
N ALA A 378 -9.83 6.32 12.09
CA ALA A 378 -9.98 5.94 10.70
C ALA A 378 -9.82 7.23 9.88
N GLY A 379 -8.57 7.57 9.56
CA GLY A 379 -8.29 8.64 8.63
C GLY A 379 -9.07 8.36 7.35
N THR A 380 -9.68 9.38 6.75
CA THR A 380 -10.30 9.19 5.43
C THR A 380 -9.27 9.06 4.30
N LYS A 381 -8.05 8.58 4.59
CA LYS A 381 -7.32 7.81 3.57
C LYS A 381 -8.13 6.53 3.38
N LYS A 382 -8.98 6.51 2.33
CA LYS A 382 -9.54 5.27 1.80
C LYS A 382 -8.43 4.22 1.84
N ASN A 383 -8.66 3.12 2.55
CA ASN A 383 -7.67 2.06 2.65
C ASN A 383 -7.69 1.25 1.36
N TYR A 384 -7.11 1.82 0.29
CA TYR A 384 -6.98 1.20 -1.03
C TYR A 384 -6.26 -0.15 -0.95
N VAL A 385 -5.36 -0.33 0.03
CA VAL A 385 -4.74 -1.63 0.34
C VAL A 385 -5.78 -2.72 0.63
N ASP A 386 -6.92 -2.38 1.26
CA ASP A 386 -8.02 -3.35 1.50
C ASP A 386 -8.83 -3.67 0.25
N LEU A 387 -8.68 -2.87 -0.81
CA LEU A 387 -9.27 -3.11 -2.13
C LEU A 387 -8.35 -3.92 -3.04
N VAL A 388 -7.09 -4.13 -2.69
CA VAL A 388 -6.22 -5.03 -3.45
C VAL A 388 -6.41 -6.47 -3.01
N ASN A 389 -6.54 -7.38 -3.99
CA ASN A 389 -6.50 -8.82 -3.77
C ASN A 389 -5.26 -9.41 -4.46
N PRO A 390 -4.14 -9.61 -3.74
CA PRO A 390 -2.93 -10.20 -4.32
C PRO A 390 -3.12 -11.62 -4.87
N PHE A 391 -4.17 -12.33 -4.48
CA PHE A 391 -4.40 -13.70 -4.95
C PHE A 391 -4.96 -13.79 -6.37
N VAL A 392 -5.42 -12.69 -6.99
CA VAL A 392 -6.01 -12.72 -8.34
C VAL A 392 -5.07 -13.40 -9.35
N ASP A 393 -5.58 -14.38 -10.11
CA ASP A 393 -4.85 -15.21 -11.09
C ASP A 393 -3.60 -15.96 -10.55
N SER A 394 -3.38 -16.03 -9.23
CA SER A 394 -2.16 -16.60 -8.66
C SER A 394 -2.05 -18.13 -8.72
N HIS A 395 -3.06 -18.84 -9.26
CA HIS A 395 -2.98 -20.28 -9.47
C HIS A 395 -1.95 -20.72 -10.53
N ARG A 396 -1.52 -19.79 -11.41
CA ARG A 396 -0.60 -20.08 -12.53
C ARG A 396 0.47 -19.01 -12.74
N SER A 397 0.95 -18.47 -11.62
CA SER A 397 1.93 -17.38 -11.57
C SER A 397 3.23 -17.66 -12.33
N ARG A 398 3.85 -16.61 -12.85
CA ARG A 398 5.31 -16.54 -13.02
C ARG A 398 5.97 -16.27 -11.69
N TRP A 399 7.26 -16.60 -11.58
CA TRP A 399 8.09 -16.35 -10.40
C TRP A 399 7.88 -14.97 -9.76
N PHE A 400 7.79 -13.92 -10.58
CA PHE A 400 7.70 -12.53 -10.14
C PHE A 400 6.28 -11.93 -10.18
N PHE A 401 5.24 -12.75 -10.36
CA PHE A 401 3.86 -12.28 -10.44
C PHE A 401 3.29 -11.95 -9.04
N PHE A 402 3.45 -12.87 -8.09
CA PHE A 402 2.92 -12.72 -6.74
C PHE A 402 4.00 -12.17 -5.81
N SER A 403 3.83 -10.95 -5.31
CA SER A 403 4.79 -10.31 -4.40
C SER A 403 4.07 -9.52 -3.31
N SER A 404 3.56 -10.24 -2.29
CA SER A 404 2.72 -9.64 -1.24
C SER A 404 3.49 -8.71 -0.31
N ALA A 405 4.60 -9.13 0.31
CA ALA A 405 5.38 -8.28 1.22
C ALA A 405 6.43 -7.48 0.45
N CYS A 406 5.95 -6.61 -0.43
CA CYS A 406 6.75 -5.72 -1.27
C CYS A 406 6.17 -4.30 -1.21
N ARG A 407 7.04 -3.30 -1.15
CA ARG A 407 6.69 -1.89 -1.39
C ARG A 407 6.67 -1.61 -2.90
N PRO A 408 6.07 -0.50 -3.37
CA PRO A 408 6.10 -0.14 -4.79
C PRO A 408 7.54 -0.17 -5.33
N PHE A 409 7.75 -0.95 -6.39
CA PHE A 409 9.05 -1.19 -7.03
C PHE A 409 10.19 -1.71 -6.10
N GLY A 410 9.86 -2.30 -4.95
CA GLY A 410 10.81 -2.75 -3.93
C GLY A 410 11.93 -3.63 -4.48
N MET A 411 13.20 -3.35 -4.14
CA MET A 411 14.30 -4.30 -4.39
C MET A 411 14.04 -5.64 -3.66
N VAL A 412 13.49 -5.56 -2.45
CA VAL A 412 12.96 -6.72 -1.74
C VAL A 412 11.49 -6.92 -2.10
N SER A 413 11.21 -8.05 -2.75
CA SER A 413 9.88 -8.62 -2.90
C SER A 413 9.82 -9.90 -2.06
N LEU A 414 9.49 -9.75 -0.77
CA LEU A 414 9.45 -10.88 0.17
C LEU A 414 8.12 -11.64 0.00
N SER A 415 8.20 -12.96 -0.24
CA SER A 415 7.01 -13.79 -0.46
C SER A 415 7.24 -15.24 -0.01
N PRO A 416 6.19 -15.97 0.40
CA PRO A 416 6.23 -17.43 0.43
C PRO A 416 6.40 -18.02 -0.96
N ASP A 417 7.29 -19.00 -1.05
CA ASP A 417 7.51 -19.83 -2.22
C ASP A 417 6.87 -21.19 -2.02
N THR A 418 5.91 -21.51 -2.88
CA THR A 418 5.23 -22.81 -2.88
C THR A 418 5.80 -23.76 -3.93
N ASP A 419 6.41 -23.21 -4.97
CA ASP A 419 7.22 -23.89 -5.96
C ASP A 419 8.43 -23.00 -6.26
N THR A 420 9.61 -23.58 -6.40
CA THR A 420 10.86 -22.83 -6.61
C THR A 420 11.59 -23.24 -7.87
N GLU A 421 10.99 -24.06 -8.73
CA GLU A 421 11.59 -24.53 -9.97
C GLU A 421 10.87 -23.86 -11.15
N HIS A 422 11.63 -23.47 -12.19
CA HIS A 422 11.13 -22.81 -13.40
C HIS A 422 10.75 -21.33 -13.27
N SER A 423 10.58 -20.65 -14.41
CA SER A 423 10.16 -19.23 -14.45
C SER A 423 8.63 -19.05 -14.55
N TRP A 424 7.92 -20.08 -15.02
CA TRP A 424 6.46 -20.13 -15.16
C TRP A 424 5.92 -21.27 -14.31
N GLY A 425 4.73 -21.09 -13.73
CA GLY A 425 4.15 -22.06 -12.81
C GLY A 425 5.01 -22.21 -11.56
N SER A 426 5.55 -21.10 -11.04
CA SER A 426 6.49 -21.10 -9.91
C SER A 426 6.33 -19.86 -9.02
N GLY A 427 7.03 -19.84 -7.89
CA GLY A 427 6.86 -18.86 -6.81
C GLY A 427 5.66 -19.24 -5.94
N TYR A 428 4.70 -18.33 -5.80
CA TYR A 428 3.44 -18.61 -5.12
C TYR A 428 2.36 -19.10 -6.10
N LEU A 429 1.87 -20.31 -5.87
CA LEU A 429 0.76 -20.94 -6.57
C LEU A 429 -0.37 -21.23 -5.59
N TYR A 430 -1.54 -20.65 -5.83
CA TYR A 430 -2.69 -20.77 -4.92
C TYR A 430 -3.05 -22.23 -4.58
N ASP A 431 -3.02 -23.14 -5.56
CA ASP A 431 -3.41 -24.55 -5.35
C ASP A 431 -2.33 -25.39 -4.62
N SER A 432 -1.14 -24.84 -4.40
CA SER A 432 -0.09 -25.56 -3.68
C SER A 432 -0.43 -25.69 -2.20
N LYS A 433 0.03 -26.79 -1.61
CA LYS A 433 -0.26 -27.14 -0.20
C LYS A 433 0.97 -27.06 0.69
N GLN A 434 2.10 -26.63 0.14
CA GLN A 434 3.39 -26.63 0.80
C GLN A 434 4.07 -25.28 0.57
N ILE A 435 4.66 -24.72 1.62
CA ILE A 435 5.62 -23.62 1.54
C ILE A 435 7.01 -24.22 1.68
N ARG A 436 7.84 -24.00 0.66
CA ARG A 436 9.23 -24.45 0.60
C ARG A 436 10.15 -23.47 1.32
N CYS A 437 9.97 -22.17 1.13
CA CYS A 437 10.72 -21.12 1.82
C CYS A 437 10.02 -19.76 1.74
N PHE A 438 10.65 -18.74 2.32
CA PHE A 438 10.38 -17.33 2.09
C PHE A 438 11.62 -16.71 1.43
N SER A 439 11.54 -16.33 0.16
CA SER A 439 12.66 -15.66 -0.54
C SER A 439 12.41 -14.16 -0.72
N HIS A 440 13.47 -13.40 -1.00
CA HIS A 440 13.50 -11.93 -0.89
C HIS A 440 13.48 -11.19 -2.23
N VAL A 441 13.69 -11.89 -3.34
CA VAL A 441 13.87 -11.36 -4.69
C VAL A 441 13.00 -12.20 -5.63
N HIS A 442 11.94 -11.59 -6.11
CA HIS A 442 11.04 -12.09 -7.14
C HIS A 442 11.01 -11.06 -8.26
N ASN A 443 11.89 -11.19 -9.25
CA ASN A 443 12.06 -10.21 -10.31
C ASN A 443 12.43 -10.89 -11.64
N TRP A 444 12.33 -10.18 -12.76
CA TRP A 444 12.71 -10.66 -14.07
C TRP A 444 14.16 -11.17 -14.11
N GLN A 445 14.29 -12.50 -14.22
CA GLN A 445 15.54 -13.27 -14.29
C GLN A 445 16.45 -13.12 -13.05
N MET A 446 15.87 -12.75 -11.89
CA MET A 446 16.57 -12.60 -10.62
C MET A 446 15.79 -13.24 -9.45
N SER A 447 16.52 -13.89 -8.55
CA SER A 447 16.01 -14.62 -7.39
C SER A 447 16.97 -14.55 -6.20
N GLY A 448 16.56 -15.03 -5.02
CA GLY A 448 17.35 -15.02 -3.79
C GLY A 448 16.72 -14.21 -2.68
N VAL A 449 17.15 -14.19 -1.43
CA VAL A 449 17.82 -15.24 -0.67
C VAL A 449 16.73 -16.07 0.02
N ALA A 450 16.83 -17.41 0.01
CA ALA A 450 15.84 -18.30 0.61
C ALA A 450 16.01 -18.46 2.13
N VAL A 451 14.93 -18.22 2.89
CA VAL A 451 14.89 -18.38 4.35
C VAL A 451 13.72 -19.27 4.79
N MET A 452 13.93 -20.12 5.79
CA MET A 452 12.84 -20.96 6.33
C MET A 452 12.97 -21.17 7.85
N PRO A 453 11.94 -20.85 8.66
CA PRO A 453 11.91 -21.22 10.08
C PRO A 453 11.41 -22.66 10.27
N THR A 454 12.04 -23.43 11.16
CA THR A 454 11.63 -24.82 11.46
C THR A 454 11.77 -25.14 12.95
N VAL A 455 11.09 -26.19 13.41
CA VAL A 455 11.16 -26.72 14.78
C VAL A 455 11.42 -28.23 14.73
N GLY A 456 12.23 -28.75 15.66
CA GLY A 456 12.42 -30.19 15.86
C GLY A 456 13.70 -30.73 15.23
N GLU A 457 13.61 -31.85 14.52
CA GLU A 457 14.76 -32.46 13.83
C GLU A 457 15.30 -31.52 12.74
N PHE A 458 16.63 -31.34 12.70
CA PHE A 458 17.26 -30.48 11.70
C PHE A 458 17.30 -31.15 10.32
N LYS A 459 16.55 -30.59 9.37
CA LYS A 459 16.43 -31.12 8.00
C LYS A 459 17.02 -30.23 6.90
N GLY A 460 17.66 -29.10 7.25
CA GLY A 460 18.17 -28.14 6.25
C GLY A 460 19.10 -28.76 5.21
N HIS A 461 20.04 -29.61 5.65
CA HIS A 461 20.96 -30.35 4.78
C HIS A 461 20.28 -31.30 3.79
N LEU A 462 19.00 -31.66 3.98
CA LEU A 462 18.26 -32.57 3.10
C LEU A 462 17.53 -31.83 1.96
N GLY A 463 17.54 -30.50 1.97
CA GLY A 463 16.92 -29.64 0.96
C GLY A 463 15.41 -29.39 1.16
N MET A 464 14.85 -28.50 0.32
CA MET A 464 13.48 -27.96 0.44
C MET A 464 12.39 -29.02 0.60
N ASN A 465 12.49 -30.15 -0.11
CA ASN A 465 11.48 -31.20 -0.03
C ASN A 465 11.37 -31.83 1.37
N ALA A 466 12.45 -31.76 2.17
CA ALA A 466 12.49 -32.32 3.51
C ALA A 466 12.10 -31.33 4.61
N TYR A 467 12.35 -30.03 4.40
CA TYR A 467 12.07 -28.98 5.39
C TYR A 467 10.87 -28.08 5.06
N GLN A 468 10.22 -28.27 3.92
CA GLN A 468 8.97 -27.58 3.59
C GLN A 468 7.90 -27.84 4.66
N SER A 469 6.91 -26.96 4.71
CA SER A 469 5.78 -27.10 5.63
C SER A 469 4.47 -27.03 4.89
N ALA A 470 3.52 -27.88 5.29
CA ALA A 470 2.15 -27.72 4.88
C ALA A 470 1.58 -26.37 5.36
N PHE A 471 0.62 -25.84 4.62
CA PHE A 471 -0.15 -24.66 5.00
C PHE A 471 -1.59 -24.76 4.48
N THR A 472 -2.46 -23.88 4.97
CA THR A 472 -3.83 -23.71 4.50
C THR A 472 -4.13 -22.23 4.30
N HIS A 473 -5.05 -21.89 3.40
CA HIS A 473 -5.54 -20.51 3.27
C HIS A 473 -6.36 -20.04 4.49
N ASP A 474 -6.77 -20.96 5.39
CA ASP A 474 -7.44 -20.62 6.64
C ASP A 474 -6.52 -19.78 7.53
N GLY A 475 -6.85 -18.49 7.67
CA GLY A 475 -6.07 -17.53 8.44
C GLY A 475 -4.85 -16.97 7.69
N GLU A 476 -4.66 -17.32 6.42
CA GLU A 476 -3.70 -16.67 5.54
C GLU A 476 -4.21 -15.27 5.14
N ILE A 477 -3.32 -14.28 5.18
CA ILE A 477 -3.64 -12.91 4.83
C ILE A 477 -2.55 -12.39 3.91
N ALA A 478 -2.90 -12.07 2.66
CA ALA A 478 -2.03 -11.35 1.74
C ALA A 478 -2.61 -9.95 1.43
N LYS A 479 -1.78 -8.92 1.62
CA LYS A 479 -2.08 -7.52 1.30
C LYS A 479 -0.83 -6.87 0.69
N PRO A 480 -0.95 -5.82 -0.13
CA PRO A 480 0.21 -5.03 -0.54
C PRO A 480 1.07 -4.62 0.66
N GLY A 481 2.30 -5.08 0.69
CA GLY A 481 3.25 -4.82 1.76
C GLY A 481 3.20 -5.78 2.96
N TYR A 482 2.29 -6.76 3.02
CA TYR A 482 2.16 -7.67 4.16
C TYR A 482 1.68 -9.07 3.79
N HIS A 483 2.27 -10.10 4.39
CA HIS A 483 1.80 -11.48 4.30
C HIS A 483 1.78 -12.13 5.69
N LYS A 484 0.73 -12.87 6.01
CA LYS A 484 0.67 -13.77 7.17
C LYS A 484 0.24 -15.16 6.77
N VAL A 485 0.97 -16.18 7.21
CA VAL A 485 0.66 -17.58 6.94
C VAL A 485 1.13 -18.48 8.08
N LYS A 486 0.44 -19.60 8.31
CA LYS A 486 0.82 -20.60 9.31
C LYS A 486 1.48 -21.81 8.63
N LEU A 487 2.69 -22.12 9.05
CA LEU A 487 3.43 -23.34 8.71
C LEU A 487 2.94 -24.46 9.64
N THR A 488 2.03 -25.31 9.17
CA THR A 488 1.30 -26.24 10.02
C THR A 488 2.17 -27.36 10.57
N ASP A 489 3.17 -27.81 9.83
CA ASP A 489 4.05 -28.90 10.27
C ASP A 489 4.99 -28.48 11.42
N TYR A 490 5.25 -27.17 11.54
CA TYR A 490 6.11 -26.61 12.59
C TYR A 490 5.36 -25.84 13.67
N ASP A 491 4.05 -25.63 13.50
CA ASP A 491 3.22 -24.75 14.35
C ASP A 491 3.80 -23.33 14.48
N ILE A 492 4.38 -22.80 13.38
CA ILE A 492 4.95 -21.46 13.33
C ILE A 492 4.02 -20.55 12.53
N THR A 493 3.67 -19.39 13.09
CA THR A 493 3.03 -18.32 12.31
C THR A 493 4.10 -17.36 11.80
N ALA A 494 4.18 -17.20 10.48
CA ALA A 494 5.06 -16.25 9.82
C ALA A 494 4.28 -15.00 9.41
N GLU A 495 4.77 -13.83 9.81
CA GLU A 495 4.31 -12.52 9.37
C GLU A 495 5.47 -11.81 8.65
N LEU A 496 5.22 -11.31 7.44
CA LEU A 496 6.22 -10.74 6.53
C LEU A 496 5.80 -9.31 6.16
N THR A 497 6.76 -8.38 6.18
CA THR A 497 6.64 -7.01 5.64
C THR A 497 8.00 -6.60 5.07
N SER A 498 8.10 -5.46 4.39
CA SER A 498 9.38 -4.97 3.88
C SER A 498 9.49 -3.44 3.86
N THR A 499 10.74 -2.98 3.79
CA THR A 499 11.11 -1.67 3.23
C THR A 499 11.48 -1.84 1.75
N MET A 500 12.05 -0.81 1.11
CA MET A 500 12.52 -0.91 -0.27
C MET A 500 13.59 -2.01 -0.43
N ARG A 501 14.51 -2.15 0.53
CA ARG A 501 15.70 -3.02 0.43
C ARG A 501 15.86 -4.01 1.59
N VAL A 502 14.91 -4.04 2.53
CA VAL A 502 14.98 -4.88 3.74
C VAL A 502 13.69 -5.68 3.89
N GLY A 503 13.79 -7.01 3.90
CA GLY A 503 12.72 -7.91 4.33
C GLY A 503 12.67 -8.00 5.85
N PHE A 504 11.47 -7.97 6.42
CA PHE A 504 11.26 -8.03 7.86
C PHE A 504 10.25 -9.14 8.20
N HIS A 505 10.71 -10.10 8.97
CA HIS A 505 9.98 -11.29 9.37
C HIS A 505 9.68 -11.22 10.86
N CYS A 506 8.49 -11.65 11.25
CA CYS A 506 8.10 -11.92 12.62
C CYS A 506 7.53 -13.34 12.69
N TYR A 507 8.24 -14.22 13.38
CA TYR A 507 7.85 -15.62 13.56
C TYR A 507 7.35 -15.84 14.98
N THR A 508 6.14 -16.37 15.13
CA THR A 508 5.61 -16.83 16.41
C THR A 508 5.87 -18.32 16.52
N PHE A 509 6.78 -18.72 17.41
CA PHE A 509 7.23 -20.10 17.58
C PHE A 509 6.44 -20.82 18.70
N PRO A 510 6.29 -22.15 18.61
CA PRO A 510 5.88 -22.96 19.75
C PRO A 510 7.05 -23.11 20.74
N LYS A 511 6.76 -23.70 21.91
CA LYS A 511 7.81 -24.07 22.87
C LYS A 511 8.70 -25.17 22.28
N SER A 512 10.02 -24.97 22.24
CA SER A 512 10.98 -25.94 21.72
C SER A 512 12.41 -25.68 22.23
N ASP A 513 13.18 -26.76 22.40
CA ASP A 513 14.64 -26.69 22.65
C ASP A 513 15.48 -26.71 21.35
N ALA A 514 14.81 -26.81 20.21
CA ALA A 514 15.40 -26.92 18.87
C ALA A 514 14.56 -26.17 17.85
N SER A 515 14.66 -24.85 17.86
CA SER A 515 14.09 -23.96 16.85
C SER A 515 15.21 -23.44 15.94
N TYR A 516 14.93 -23.35 14.64
CA TYR A 516 15.90 -22.96 13.63
C TYR A 516 15.34 -21.90 12.69
N ILE A 517 16.23 -21.05 12.18
CA ILE A 517 16.01 -20.26 10.97
C ILE A 517 17.12 -20.62 9.99
N LEU A 518 16.74 -21.19 8.83
CA LEU A 518 17.62 -21.66 7.77
C LEU A 518 17.86 -20.53 6.77
N PHE A 519 19.11 -20.37 6.34
CA PHE A 519 19.52 -19.61 5.17
C PHE A 519 20.05 -20.62 4.14
N ASP A 520 19.20 -21.03 3.20
CA ASP A 520 19.54 -21.99 2.16
C ASP A 520 20.09 -21.25 0.93
N THR A 521 21.29 -20.68 1.09
CA THR A 521 21.92 -19.81 0.07
C THR A 521 22.36 -20.56 -1.19
N GLY A 522 22.34 -21.89 -1.16
CA GLY A 522 22.57 -22.75 -2.31
C GLY A 522 21.29 -23.26 -2.98
N ALA A 523 20.12 -22.79 -2.55
CA ALA A 523 18.83 -23.22 -3.08
C ALA A 523 18.71 -23.02 -4.59
N PHE A 524 17.99 -23.93 -5.25
CA PHE A 524 17.50 -23.70 -6.61
C PHE A 524 16.27 -22.80 -6.55
N LEU A 525 16.34 -21.63 -7.19
CA LEU A 525 15.25 -20.66 -7.24
C LEU A 525 14.98 -20.23 -8.69
N ALA A 526 13.78 -20.54 -9.15
CA ALA A 526 13.17 -20.21 -10.43
C ALA A 526 14.04 -20.41 -11.67
N HIS A 527 14.85 -19.40 -11.99
CA HIS A 527 15.51 -19.24 -13.28
C HIS A 527 16.69 -20.19 -13.47
N GLY A 528 17.26 -20.72 -12.39
CA GLY A 528 18.39 -21.62 -12.45
C GLY A 528 18.97 -21.95 -11.08
N PRO A 529 20.03 -22.77 -11.04
CA PRO A 529 20.74 -23.09 -9.82
C PRO A 529 21.62 -21.92 -9.35
N THR A 530 21.99 -21.96 -8.07
CA THR A 530 23.07 -21.14 -7.53
C THR A 530 24.43 -21.76 -7.88
N ALA A 531 25.27 -21.03 -8.61
CA ALA A 531 26.58 -21.50 -9.03
C ALA A 531 27.53 -21.72 -7.85
N TYR A 532 27.47 -20.81 -6.86
CA TYR A 532 28.27 -20.82 -5.64
C TYR A 532 27.65 -19.89 -4.60
N SER A 533 27.74 -20.23 -3.32
CA SER A 533 27.32 -19.35 -2.24
C SER A 533 28.29 -19.38 -1.06
N GLU A 534 28.21 -18.37 -0.21
CA GLU A 534 28.91 -18.32 1.06
C GLU A 534 28.04 -17.63 2.11
N VAL A 535 28.04 -18.17 3.33
CA VAL A 535 27.31 -17.60 4.47
C VAL A 535 28.14 -17.75 5.74
N TRP A 536 28.13 -16.71 6.57
CA TRP A 536 28.87 -16.67 7.81
C TRP A 536 28.15 -15.90 8.92
N LYS A 537 28.49 -16.25 10.15
CA LYS A 537 28.09 -15.58 11.36
C LYS A 537 28.98 -14.36 11.60
N VAL A 538 28.35 -13.21 11.86
CA VAL A 538 29.03 -11.94 12.18
C VAL A 538 29.05 -11.72 13.69
N SER A 539 27.96 -12.04 14.38
CA SER A 539 27.85 -12.00 15.84
C SER A 539 26.82 -13.03 16.32
N ASP A 540 26.46 -13.03 17.60
CA ASP A 540 25.37 -13.87 18.12
C ASP A 540 23.97 -13.45 17.62
N LYS A 541 23.84 -12.29 16.96
CA LYS A 541 22.57 -11.81 16.38
C LYS A 541 22.66 -11.47 14.90
N GLU A 542 23.79 -11.71 14.25
CA GLU A 542 24.05 -11.20 12.90
C GLU A 542 24.64 -12.28 12.00
N ILE A 543 24.11 -12.38 10.78
CA ILE A 543 24.55 -13.28 9.70
C ILE A 543 24.80 -12.43 8.45
N ALA A 544 25.76 -12.84 7.62
CA ALA A 544 26.00 -12.25 6.32
C ALA A 544 26.28 -13.34 5.29
N GLY A 545 26.06 -13.03 4.02
CA GLY A 545 26.35 -13.98 2.96
C GLY A 545 26.11 -13.43 1.57
N TRP A 546 26.35 -14.29 0.59
CA TRP A 546 26.05 -14.02 -0.81
C TRP A 546 25.83 -15.32 -1.59
N GLU A 547 25.11 -15.20 -2.69
CA GLU A 547 24.91 -16.26 -3.68
C GLU A 547 25.17 -15.73 -5.08
N MET A 548 25.73 -16.57 -5.95
CA MET A 548 25.96 -16.26 -7.35
C MET A 548 24.93 -17.00 -8.20
N MET A 549 23.96 -16.26 -8.73
CA MET A 549 22.99 -16.84 -9.65
C MET A 549 23.68 -17.20 -10.96
N GLU A 550 23.62 -18.46 -11.36
CA GLU A 550 24.20 -18.93 -12.62
C GLU A 550 23.52 -18.24 -13.81
N ARG A 551 24.29 -17.88 -14.84
CA ARG A 551 23.75 -17.30 -16.08
C ARG A 551 22.63 -18.18 -16.67
N THR A 552 21.69 -17.54 -17.36
CA THR A 552 20.64 -18.20 -18.14
C THR A 552 20.77 -17.82 -19.62
N GLY A 553 19.95 -18.42 -20.49
CA GLY A 553 19.87 -17.98 -21.88
C GLY A 553 19.37 -16.53 -22.06
N ARG A 554 18.69 -15.98 -21.04
CA ARG A 554 18.13 -14.62 -21.05
C ARG A 554 18.97 -13.61 -20.28
N ARG A 555 19.57 -14.03 -19.17
CA ARG A 555 20.56 -13.29 -18.37
C ARG A 555 21.94 -13.91 -18.61
N PRO A 556 22.73 -13.42 -19.57
CA PRO A 556 23.90 -14.15 -20.07
C PRO A 556 25.13 -14.09 -19.14
N LYS A 557 25.05 -13.36 -18.01
CA LYS A 557 26.15 -13.21 -17.04
C LYS A 557 25.72 -13.69 -15.67
N ASP A 558 26.63 -14.32 -14.94
CA ASP A 558 26.42 -14.68 -13.54
C ASP A 558 26.19 -13.39 -12.73
N THR A 559 25.30 -13.43 -11.74
CA THR A 559 24.85 -12.23 -11.03
C THR A 559 24.85 -12.48 -9.53
N PRO A 560 25.60 -11.68 -8.74
CA PRO A 560 25.67 -11.87 -7.30
C PRO A 560 24.45 -11.25 -6.61
N VAL A 561 24.02 -11.88 -5.52
CA VAL A 561 23.05 -11.35 -4.56
C VAL A 561 23.70 -11.42 -3.18
N TYR A 562 23.95 -10.26 -2.58
CA TYR A 562 24.55 -10.13 -1.25
C TYR A 562 23.45 -9.86 -0.22
N PHE A 563 23.62 -10.39 0.99
CA PHE A 563 22.70 -10.11 2.08
C PHE A 563 23.40 -9.90 3.43
N TYR A 564 22.70 -9.16 4.28
CA TYR A 564 23.03 -8.98 5.68
C TYR A 564 21.76 -9.18 6.51
N ALA A 565 21.86 -9.95 7.59
CA ALA A 565 20.72 -10.31 8.41
C ALA A 565 20.96 -10.05 9.90
N GLN A 566 19.90 -9.59 10.59
CA GLN A 566 19.87 -9.37 12.05
C GLN A 566 18.71 -10.15 12.67
N LEU A 567 18.93 -10.69 13.87
CA LEU A 567 17.93 -11.39 14.68
C LEU A 567 17.63 -10.65 15.99
N SER A 568 16.35 -10.64 16.40
CA SER A 568 15.96 -10.03 17.68
C SER A 568 16.48 -10.84 18.88
N LYS A 569 16.62 -12.16 18.70
CA LYS A 569 17.10 -13.12 19.69
C LYS A 569 18.50 -13.63 19.34
N PRO A 570 19.43 -13.74 20.32
CA PRO A 570 20.74 -14.33 20.05
C PRO A 570 20.63 -15.82 19.71
N MET A 571 21.48 -16.29 18.80
CA MET A 571 21.61 -17.69 18.42
C MET A 571 22.48 -18.45 19.43
N ASP A 572 22.05 -19.65 19.82
CA ASP A 572 22.82 -20.54 20.70
C ASP A 572 23.95 -21.24 19.92
N LYS A 573 23.65 -21.63 18.67
CA LYS A 573 24.54 -22.41 17.80
C LYS A 573 24.20 -22.14 16.34
N VAL A 574 25.18 -22.33 15.46
CA VAL A 574 24.97 -22.43 14.01
C VAL A 574 25.16 -23.88 13.54
N VAL A 575 24.37 -24.27 12.54
CA VAL A 575 24.49 -25.55 11.84
C VAL A 575 24.70 -25.24 10.37
N SER A 576 25.85 -25.62 9.83
CA SER A 576 26.16 -25.45 8.42
C SER A 576 26.08 -26.77 7.68
N TRP A 577 25.74 -26.69 6.40
CA TRP A 577 25.74 -27.84 5.49
C TRP A 577 26.31 -27.45 4.14
N ARG A 578 26.73 -28.49 3.41
CA ARG A 578 27.13 -28.41 2.01
C ARG A 578 26.85 -29.73 1.34
N GLU A 579 26.29 -29.69 0.14
CA GLU A 579 26.08 -30.87 -0.71
C GLU A 579 25.41 -32.05 0.02
N GLY A 580 24.35 -31.77 0.77
CA GLY A 580 23.58 -32.82 1.45
C GLY A 580 24.12 -33.26 2.81
N ARG A 581 25.22 -32.65 3.30
CA ARG A 581 25.94 -33.12 4.49
C ARG A 581 26.11 -32.01 5.52
N ILE A 582 25.87 -32.35 6.79
CA ILE A 582 26.18 -31.46 7.92
C ILE A 582 27.69 -31.41 8.11
N GLU A 583 28.25 -30.21 8.27
CA GLU A 583 29.68 -30.02 8.50
C GLU A 583 30.05 -30.30 9.96
N SER A 584 30.99 -31.22 10.18
CA SER A 584 31.27 -31.80 11.52
C SER A 584 32.44 -31.18 12.32
N ASN A 585 33.22 -30.22 11.77
CA ASN A 585 34.32 -29.44 12.40
C ASN A 585 34.86 -28.40 11.38
N SER A 586 35.62 -27.33 11.63
CA SER A 586 36.14 -26.62 12.83
C SER A 586 35.86 -25.09 12.77
N ASN A 587 35.09 -24.63 11.76
CA ASN A 587 34.65 -23.24 11.65
C ASN A 587 33.17 -23.19 11.22
N PRO A 588 32.22 -23.65 12.06
CA PRO A 588 30.80 -23.68 11.72
C PRO A 588 30.22 -22.27 11.47
N GLU A 589 30.98 -21.24 11.85
CA GLU A 589 30.65 -19.83 11.68
C GLU A 589 30.84 -19.32 10.25
N ARG A 590 31.42 -20.09 9.32
CA ARG A 590 31.53 -19.72 7.89
C ARG A 590 31.55 -20.95 6.99
N ILE A 591 30.71 -20.97 5.97
CA ILE A 591 30.62 -22.05 4.99
C ILE A 591 30.46 -21.51 3.57
N SER A 592 31.11 -22.16 2.60
CA SER A 592 31.03 -21.82 1.20
C SER A 592 31.06 -23.06 0.31
N GLY A 593 30.44 -22.95 -0.86
CA GLY A 593 30.36 -24.05 -1.83
C GLY A 593 29.07 -24.05 -2.63
N LYS A 594 28.89 -25.10 -3.42
CA LYS A 594 27.60 -25.42 -4.04
C LYS A 594 26.66 -26.02 -3.02
N ASN A 595 25.36 -25.72 -3.13
CA ASN A 595 24.34 -26.25 -2.21
C ASN A 595 24.74 -26.09 -0.73
N ALA A 596 25.36 -24.95 -0.42
CA ALA A 596 25.78 -24.59 0.93
C ALA A 596 24.68 -23.80 1.64
N GLY A 597 24.62 -23.91 2.96
CA GLY A 597 23.69 -23.12 3.76
C GLY A 597 24.03 -23.16 5.24
N MET A 598 23.36 -22.31 6.00
CA MET A 598 23.54 -22.18 7.44
C MET A 598 22.20 -21.98 8.13
N ALA A 599 22.02 -22.61 9.28
CA ALA A 599 20.88 -22.38 10.16
C ALA A 599 21.36 -21.85 11.49
N VAL A 600 20.68 -20.83 11.99
CA VAL A 600 20.81 -20.40 13.39
C VAL A 600 19.88 -21.25 14.25
N ARG A 601 20.34 -21.67 15.42
CA ARG A 601 19.57 -22.46 16.40
C ARG A 601 19.38 -21.66 17.68
N PHE A 602 18.19 -21.73 18.25
CA PHE A 602 17.87 -21.19 19.57
C PHE A 602 16.73 -21.99 20.23
N LYS A 603 16.52 -21.79 21.52
CA LYS A 603 15.32 -22.25 22.24
C LYS A 603 14.18 -21.25 22.10
N THR A 604 12.93 -21.70 22.18
CA THR A 604 11.74 -20.84 22.22
C THR A 604 10.76 -21.27 23.30
N GLU A 605 10.10 -20.30 23.92
CA GLU A 605 8.90 -20.55 24.72
C GLU A 605 7.63 -20.52 23.86
N LYS A 606 6.51 -20.97 24.43
CA LYS A 606 5.22 -20.98 23.72
C LYS A 606 4.84 -19.55 23.33
N ASP A 607 4.44 -19.37 22.07
CA ASP A 607 4.02 -18.09 21.48
C ASP A 607 5.13 -17.01 21.49
N GLU A 608 6.40 -17.42 21.61
CA GLU A 608 7.53 -16.49 21.59
C GLU A 608 7.72 -15.93 20.17
N LYS A 609 7.79 -14.60 20.06
CA LYS A 609 8.08 -13.90 18.81
C LYS A 609 9.58 -13.72 18.59
N VAL A 610 10.10 -14.30 17.51
CA VAL A 610 11.47 -14.09 17.02
C VAL A 610 11.39 -13.34 15.69
N MET A 611 12.09 -12.22 15.61
CA MET A 611 12.08 -11.37 14.42
C MET A 611 13.42 -11.45 13.68
N LEU A 612 13.36 -11.34 12.37
CA LEU A 612 14.52 -11.38 11.46
C LEU A 612 14.42 -10.24 10.44
N LYS A 613 15.48 -9.45 10.31
CA LYS A 613 15.65 -8.49 9.20
C LYS A 613 16.67 -9.05 8.23
N VAL A 614 16.41 -9.00 6.93
CA VAL A 614 17.34 -9.39 5.87
C VAL A 614 17.38 -8.28 4.83
N ALA A 615 18.53 -7.63 4.67
CA ALA A 615 18.75 -6.61 3.66
C ALA A 615 19.49 -7.20 2.46
N ILE A 616 19.15 -6.74 1.26
CA ILE A 616 19.73 -7.19 -0.01
C ILE A 616 20.58 -6.06 -0.62
N SER A 617 21.63 -6.45 -1.35
CA SER A 617 22.38 -5.60 -2.27
C SER A 617 22.90 -6.44 -3.43
N TYR A 618 23.01 -5.85 -4.62
CA TYR A 618 23.70 -6.46 -5.76
C TYR A 618 25.17 -6.00 -5.89
N VAL A 619 25.66 -5.22 -4.93
CA VAL A 619 27.00 -4.63 -4.91
C VAL A 619 27.91 -5.32 -3.91
N SER A 620 27.51 -5.37 -2.61
CA SER A 620 28.29 -6.04 -1.57
C SER A 620 27.51 -6.27 -0.27
N VAL A 621 28.07 -7.06 0.64
CA VAL A 621 27.51 -7.25 2.00
C VAL A 621 27.51 -5.95 2.80
N GLU A 622 28.55 -5.12 2.64
CA GLU A 622 28.64 -3.82 3.30
C GLU A 622 27.50 -2.90 2.85
N GLN A 623 27.14 -2.94 1.57
CA GLN A 623 26.00 -2.19 1.07
C GLN A 623 24.67 -2.75 1.55
N ALA A 624 24.51 -4.08 1.60
CA ALA A 624 23.33 -4.70 2.21
C ALA A 624 23.17 -4.24 3.69
N ARG A 625 24.27 -4.21 4.45
CA ARG A 625 24.27 -3.70 5.83
C ARG A 625 23.90 -2.20 5.88
N LYS A 626 24.41 -1.38 4.97
CA LYS A 626 24.08 0.05 4.88
C LYS A 626 22.60 0.26 4.56
N ASN A 627 22.04 -0.52 3.64
CA ASN A 627 20.60 -0.52 3.33
C ASN A 627 19.78 -0.78 4.59
N MET A 628 20.14 -1.79 5.39
CA MET A 628 19.46 -2.09 6.65
C MET A 628 19.51 -0.92 7.64
N LEU A 629 20.69 -0.35 7.87
CA LEU A 629 20.86 0.73 8.85
C LEU A 629 20.16 2.02 8.41
N THR A 630 20.07 2.25 7.10
CA THR A 630 19.40 3.43 6.53
C THR A 630 17.88 3.31 6.61
N GLU A 631 17.33 2.14 6.28
CA GLU A 631 15.88 1.97 6.12
C GLU A 631 15.19 1.37 7.36
N LEU A 632 15.87 0.52 8.14
CA LEU A 632 15.25 -0.26 9.21
C LEU A 632 16.21 -0.62 10.36
N SER A 633 16.57 0.38 11.17
CA SER A 633 17.40 0.17 12.37
C SER A 633 16.64 -0.45 13.56
N GLY A 634 15.34 -0.17 13.69
CA GLY A 634 14.47 -0.64 14.79
C GLY A 634 13.93 -2.07 14.62
N TRP A 635 12.98 -2.44 15.50
CA TRP A 635 12.32 -3.76 15.57
C TRP A 635 10.77 -3.67 15.64
N ASP A 636 10.18 -2.49 15.41
CA ASP A 636 8.72 -2.33 15.44
C ASP A 636 8.10 -2.84 14.13
N PHE A 637 7.69 -4.11 14.14
CA PHE A 637 7.07 -4.76 12.98
C PHE A 637 5.76 -4.09 12.55
N GLU A 638 4.91 -3.70 13.51
CA GLU A 638 3.62 -3.08 13.19
C GLU A 638 3.84 -1.70 12.58
N GLN A 639 4.82 -0.92 13.06
CA GLN A 639 5.17 0.36 12.43
C GLN A 639 5.61 0.18 10.97
N VAL A 640 6.44 -0.81 10.65
CA VAL A 640 6.89 -1.05 9.27
C VAL A 640 5.74 -1.48 8.36
N LYS A 641 4.88 -2.36 8.85
CA LYS A 641 3.65 -2.78 8.17
C LYS A 641 2.73 -1.58 7.89
N GLN A 642 2.45 -0.75 8.91
CA GLN A 642 1.61 0.44 8.73
C GLN A 642 2.25 1.49 7.83
N SER A 643 3.57 1.64 7.85
CA SER A 643 4.31 2.47 6.90
C SER A 643 4.18 1.95 5.47
N SER A 644 4.26 0.62 5.27
CA SER A 644 4.07 -0.01 3.96
C SER A 644 2.65 0.20 3.43
N PHE A 645 1.62 0.03 4.29
CA PHE A 645 0.24 0.33 3.92
C PHE A 645 0.00 1.79 3.59
N SER A 646 0.60 2.70 4.37
CA SER A 646 0.51 4.14 4.11
C SER A 646 1.10 4.49 2.75
N GLU A 647 2.27 3.94 2.43
CA GLU A 647 2.91 4.14 1.13
C GLU A 647 2.03 3.59 0.00
N TRP A 648 1.58 2.33 0.07
CA TRP A 648 0.68 1.79 -0.94
C TRP A 648 -0.61 2.59 -1.10
N ASN A 649 -1.21 3.08 -0.02
CA ASN A 649 -2.39 3.94 -0.10
C ASN A 649 -2.09 5.28 -0.79
N ASP A 650 -0.89 5.84 -0.63
CA ASP A 650 -0.49 7.07 -1.33
C ASP A 650 -0.31 6.83 -2.84
N TRP A 651 0.26 5.68 -3.22
CA TRP A 651 0.43 5.30 -4.63
C TRP A 651 -0.89 4.93 -5.31
N LEU A 652 -1.70 4.07 -4.68
CA LEU A 652 -3.00 3.65 -5.21
C LEU A 652 -4.01 4.81 -5.22
N GLY A 653 -3.91 5.70 -4.22
CA GLY A 653 -4.79 6.86 -4.07
C GLY A 653 -4.62 7.94 -5.12
N ARG A 654 -3.60 7.88 -5.99
CA ARG A 654 -3.48 8.82 -7.12
C ARG A 654 -4.62 8.68 -8.13
N ILE A 655 -5.27 7.51 -8.16
CA ILE A 655 -6.49 7.28 -8.93
C ILE A 655 -7.58 6.85 -7.95
N GLU A 656 -8.51 7.75 -7.67
CA GLU A 656 -9.64 7.47 -6.80
C GLU A 656 -10.89 7.19 -7.61
N VAL A 657 -11.66 6.18 -7.21
CA VAL A 657 -12.95 5.90 -7.82
C VAL A 657 -14.10 5.96 -6.81
N GLU A 658 -15.27 6.31 -7.33
CA GLU A 658 -16.57 6.26 -6.66
C GLU A 658 -17.59 5.61 -7.61
N GLY A 659 -18.53 4.84 -7.05
CA GLY A 659 -19.46 4.03 -7.84
C GLY A 659 -18.88 2.68 -8.26
N GLY A 660 -19.59 1.97 -9.14
CA GLY A 660 -19.28 0.59 -9.52
C GLY A 660 -19.53 -0.43 -8.39
N SER A 661 -19.47 -1.72 -8.75
CA SER A 661 -19.51 -2.83 -7.79
C SER A 661 -18.22 -2.93 -6.98
N ARG A 662 -18.28 -3.64 -5.85
CA ARG A 662 -17.09 -3.88 -5.01
C ARG A 662 -16.03 -4.65 -5.78
N GLU A 663 -16.43 -5.63 -6.58
CA GLU A 663 -15.55 -6.45 -7.42
C GLU A 663 -14.83 -5.60 -8.48
N GLN A 664 -15.52 -4.63 -9.09
CA GLN A 664 -14.89 -3.69 -10.03
C GLN A 664 -13.85 -2.81 -9.34
N GLN A 665 -14.13 -2.33 -8.12
CA GLN A 665 -13.13 -1.59 -7.35
C GLN A 665 -11.94 -2.49 -6.98
N ILE A 666 -12.19 -3.73 -6.56
CA ILE A 666 -11.12 -4.70 -6.25
C ILE A 666 -10.24 -4.92 -7.48
N LYS A 667 -10.87 -5.17 -8.64
CA LYS A 667 -10.13 -5.39 -9.89
C LYS A 667 -9.32 -4.17 -10.29
N LEU A 668 -9.87 -2.96 -10.20
CA LEU A 668 -9.13 -1.73 -10.49
C LEU A 668 -7.88 -1.58 -9.60
N TYR A 669 -8.02 -1.72 -8.29
CA TYR A 669 -6.89 -1.52 -7.38
C TYR A 669 -5.87 -2.66 -7.45
N THR A 670 -6.30 -3.87 -7.78
CA THR A 670 -5.38 -5.00 -8.08
C THR A 670 -4.62 -4.77 -9.38
N ASP A 671 -5.29 -4.30 -10.43
CA ASP A 671 -4.68 -3.90 -11.69
C ASP A 671 -3.65 -2.77 -11.49
N LEU A 672 -3.99 -1.77 -10.66
CA LEU A 672 -3.10 -0.67 -10.33
C LEU A 672 -1.90 -1.11 -9.48
N TRP A 673 -2.12 -2.05 -8.56
CA TRP A 673 -1.05 -2.66 -7.77
C TRP A 673 -0.03 -3.37 -8.66
N HIS A 674 -0.48 -4.22 -9.60
CA HIS A 674 0.44 -4.88 -10.55
C HIS A 674 1.21 -3.87 -11.42
N ALA A 675 0.56 -2.79 -11.86
CA ALA A 675 1.20 -1.69 -12.61
C ALA A 675 2.31 -0.95 -11.85
N LEU A 676 2.41 -1.14 -10.53
CA LEU A 676 3.37 -0.47 -9.64
C LEU A 676 4.28 -1.47 -8.88
N LEU A 677 4.11 -2.77 -9.14
CA LEU A 677 4.82 -3.84 -8.45
C LEU A 677 5.87 -4.49 -9.32
N GLY A 678 5.51 -4.82 -10.57
CA GLY A 678 6.22 -5.86 -11.34
C GLY A 678 7.67 -5.56 -11.75
N ARG A 679 8.18 -4.34 -11.53
CA ARG A 679 9.53 -3.91 -11.91
C ARG A 679 10.25 -3.41 -10.66
N HIS A 680 11.56 -3.64 -10.54
CA HIS A 680 12.21 -3.50 -9.22
C HIS A 680 13.50 -2.67 -9.26
N VAL A 681 13.73 -1.94 -8.17
CA VAL A 681 14.97 -1.24 -7.89
C VAL A 681 16.14 -2.22 -7.73
N VAL A 682 17.30 -1.87 -8.28
CA VAL A 682 18.57 -2.60 -8.11
C VAL A 682 19.70 -1.75 -7.55
N SER A 683 19.49 -0.44 -7.34
CA SER A 683 20.45 0.43 -6.67
C SER A 683 20.28 0.41 -5.15
N ASP A 684 21.39 0.44 -4.42
CA ASP A 684 21.46 0.58 -2.97
C ASP A 684 20.96 1.95 -2.48
N ALA A 685 20.76 2.11 -1.18
CA ALA A 685 20.20 3.31 -0.56
C ALA A 685 21.06 4.57 -0.78
N ASP A 686 22.35 4.40 -1.07
CA ASP A 686 23.29 5.47 -1.42
C ASP A 686 23.54 5.60 -2.93
N GLY A 687 22.75 4.90 -3.74
CA GLY A 687 22.78 4.99 -5.21
C GLY A 687 23.81 4.09 -5.88
N HIS A 688 24.56 3.26 -5.15
CA HIS A 688 25.44 2.29 -5.80
C HIS A 688 24.66 1.20 -6.53
N TYR A 689 25.15 0.76 -7.68
CA TYR A 689 24.59 -0.34 -8.44
C TYR A 689 25.66 -1.09 -9.22
N MET A 690 25.35 -2.32 -9.63
CA MET A 690 26.23 -3.15 -10.46
C MET A 690 25.90 -2.97 -11.94
N ASP A 691 26.84 -2.38 -12.69
CA ASP A 691 26.82 -2.32 -14.15
C ASP A 691 27.51 -3.57 -14.72
N MET A 692 26.74 -4.33 -15.49
CA MET A 692 27.17 -5.57 -16.15
C MET A 692 27.12 -5.42 -17.67
N THR A 693 27.04 -4.21 -18.21
CA THR A 693 27.00 -4.00 -19.67
C THR A 693 28.37 -4.21 -20.32
N SER A 694 29.47 -3.95 -19.60
CA SER A 694 30.85 -4.14 -20.09
C SER A 694 31.35 -5.59 -19.92
N ASP A 695 32.51 -5.94 -20.49
CA ASP A 695 33.07 -7.30 -20.40
C ASP A 695 33.37 -7.75 -18.96
N PHE A 696 33.50 -6.82 -18.01
CA PHE A 696 33.69 -7.09 -16.58
C PHE A 696 32.69 -6.30 -15.72
N PRO A 697 32.30 -6.81 -14.54
CA PRO A 697 31.43 -6.09 -13.60
C PRO A 697 32.04 -4.75 -13.17
N ARG A 698 31.22 -3.69 -13.10
CA ARG A 698 31.63 -2.38 -12.58
C ARG A 698 30.63 -1.87 -11.57
N ILE A 699 31.12 -1.48 -10.40
CA ILE A 699 30.30 -0.75 -9.44
C ILE A 699 30.22 0.71 -9.90
N ARG A 700 29.00 1.21 -10.00
CA ARG A 700 28.67 2.60 -10.36
C ARG A 700 27.86 3.24 -9.23
N GLN A 701 27.67 4.55 -9.31
CA GLN A 701 26.84 5.29 -8.37
C GLN A 701 25.99 6.30 -9.13
N ILE A 702 24.70 6.33 -8.81
CA ILE A 702 23.76 7.35 -9.29
C ILE A 702 24.23 8.72 -8.78
N PRO A 703 24.15 9.79 -9.60
CA PRO A 703 24.43 11.14 -9.13
C PRO A 703 23.61 11.51 -7.89
N LEU A 704 24.26 12.15 -6.92
CA LEU A 704 23.60 12.59 -5.69
C LEU A 704 23.11 14.03 -5.83
N GLY A 705 21.96 14.32 -5.23
CA GLY A 705 21.46 15.68 -5.05
C GLY A 705 22.18 16.43 -3.93
N GLU A 706 21.80 17.69 -3.72
CA GLU A 706 22.37 18.54 -2.68
C GLU A 706 22.16 17.99 -1.26
N ASP A 707 21.11 17.18 -1.05
CA ASP A 707 20.80 16.51 0.21
C ASP A 707 21.59 15.20 0.43
N GLY A 708 22.50 14.86 -0.50
CA GLY A 708 23.31 13.66 -0.46
C GLY A 708 22.56 12.37 -0.81
N LYS A 709 21.32 12.45 -1.32
CA LYS A 709 20.55 11.29 -1.77
C LYS A 709 20.66 11.08 -3.27
N PRO A 710 20.53 9.83 -3.77
CA PRO A 710 20.46 9.57 -5.20
C PRO A 710 19.32 10.34 -5.85
N LEU A 711 19.56 10.94 -7.01
CA LEU A 711 18.53 11.69 -7.74
C LEU A 711 17.39 10.81 -8.26
N TYR A 712 17.66 9.52 -8.46
CA TYR A 712 16.73 8.51 -8.95
C TYR A 712 17.14 7.12 -8.44
N ASN A 713 16.37 6.08 -8.77
CA ASN A 713 16.75 4.68 -8.58
C ASN A 713 17.13 4.02 -9.92
N HIS A 714 18.05 3.05 -9.88
CA HIS A 714 18.34 2.19 -11.03
C HIS A 714 17.48 0.93 -10.98
N HIS A 715 17.00 0.43 -12.13
CA HIS A 715 15.98 -0.62 -12.19
C HIS A 715 16.37 -1.85 -13.02
N ASN A 716 15.73 -2.98 -12.69
CA ASN A 716 15.70 -4.22 -13.47
C ASN A 716 14.27 -4.49 -13.93
N PHE A 717 14.09 -4.79 -15.22
CA PHE A 717 12.76 -4.91 -15.81
C PHE A 717 12.77 -5.67 -17.14
N ASP A 718 11.68 -6.38 -17.43
CA ASP A 718 11.43 -7.05 -18.71
C ASP A 718 11.09 -6.02 -19.81
N ALA A 719 11.06 -6.46 -21.07
CA ALA A 719 10.90 -5.60 -22.24
C ALA A 719 9.79 -4.56 -22.11
N TRP A 720 10.01 -3.37 -22.68
CA TRP A 720 8.96 -2.37 -22.92
C TRP A 720 8.01 -2.75 -24.06
N TRP A 721 8.20 -3.91 -24.70
CA TRP A 721 7.37 -4.35 -25.81
C TRP A 721 5.89 -4.40 -25.38
N GLY A 722 5.04 -3.64 -26.08
CA GLY A 722 3.62 -3.42 -25.72
C GLY A 722 3.29 -2.26 -24.77
N SER A 723 4.29 -1.67 -24.09
CA SER A 723 4.06 -0.63 -23.06
C SER A 723 3.35 0.64 -23.56
N HIS A 724 3.42 0.92 -24.87
CA HIS A 724 2.77 2.05 -25.51
C HIS A 724 1.24 2.05 -25.35
N TRP A 725 0.61 0.88 -25.20
CA TRP A 725 -0.83 0.75 -24.94
C TRP A 725 -1.19 0.49 -23.48
N SER A 726 -0.22 0.62 -22.58
CA SER A 726 -0.39 0.32 -21.16
C SER A 726 0.36 1.31 -20.28
N LEU A 727 1.59 0.98 -19.86
CA LEU A 727 2.37 1.73 -18.89
C LEU A 727 2.72 3.14 -19.37
N ASN A 728 3.00 3.36 -20.66
CA ASN A 728 3.31 4.70 -21.18
C ASN A 728 2.15 5.67 -20.93
N ILE A 729 0.92 5.20 -21.10
CA ILE A 729 -0.29 6.00 -20.92
C ILE A 729 -0.56 6.21 -19.42
N LEU A 730 -0.59 5.13 -18.64
CA LEU A 730 -0.96 5.19 -17.21
C LEU A 730 0.09 5.96 -16.39
N TRP A 731 1.37 5.66 -16.56
CA TRP A 731 2.42 6.29 -15.78
C TRP A 731 2.63 7.74 -16.15
N SER A 732 2.59 8.10 -17.44
CA SER A 732 2.66 9.53 -17.81
C SER A 732 1.46 10.33 -17.33
N MET A 733 0.37 9.69 -16.92
CA MET A 733 -0.82 10.37 -16.43
C MET A 733 -0.79 10.54 -14.91
N ALA A 734 -0.42 9.49 -14.16
CA ALA A 734 -0.54 9.45 -12.70
C ALA A 734 0.80 9.26 -11.95
N TYR A 735 1.85 8.81 -12.63
CA TYR A 735 3.14 8.43 -12.04
C TYR A 735 4.35 8.94 -12.86
N PRO A 736 4.40 10.23 -13.25
CA PRO A 736 5.42 10.73 -14.17
C PRO A 736 6.85 10.56 -13.64
N GLU A 737 7.04 10.59 -12.32
CA GLU A 737 8.34 10.38 -11.69
C GLU A 737 8.84 8.94 -11.82
N VAL A 738 7.95 7.97 -12.00
CA VAL A 738 8.34 6.58 -12.32
C VAL A 738 8.96 6.56 -13.72
N MET A 739 8.36 7.25 -14.70
CA MET A 739 8.93 7.31 -16.05
C MET A 739 10.33 7.95 -16.08
N ASP A 740 10.55 9.05 -15.36
CA ASP A 740 11.87 9.66 -15.24
C ASP A 740 12.93 8.69 -14.69
N ASN A 741 12.60 7.91 -13.66
CA ASN A 741 13.49 6.92 -13.07
C ASN A 741 13.95 5.87 -14.08
N PHE A 742 13.01 5.33 -14.87
CA PHE A 742 13.32 4.35 -15.91
C PHE A 742 14.08 4.97 -17.10
N CYS A 743 13.76 6.21 -17.49
CA CYS A 743 14.54 6.96 -18.48
C CYS A 743 16.00 7.12 -18.06
N ASN A 744 16.26 7.55 -16.82
CA ASN A 744 17.61 7.69 -16.28
C ASN A 744 18.35 6.34 -16.20
N THR A 745 17.67 5.27 -15.76
CA THR A 745 18.22 3.91 -15.78
C THR A 745 18.71 3.51 -17.17
N MET A 746 17.90 3.76 -18.20
CA MET A 746 18.25 3.41 -19.58
C MET A 746 19.40 4.25 -20.12
N ILE A 747 19.46 5.54 -19.78
CA ILE A 747 20.56 6.45 -20.16
C ILE A 747 21.88 6.03 -19.50
N ASP A 748 21.86 5.65 -18.22
CA ASP A 748 23.03 5.12 -17.52
C ASP A 748 23.58 3.88 -18.26
N MET A 749 22.69 2.98 -18.68
CA MET A 749 23.09 1.81 -19.46
C MET A 749 23.64 2.19 -20.83
N TYR A 750 23.08 3.20 -21.51
CA TYR A 750 23.64 3.71 -22.76
C TYR A 750 25.04 4.27 -22.60
N GLN A 751 25.28 5.09 -21.57
CA GLN A 751 26.62 5.63 -21.28
C GLN A 751 27.65 4.52 -21.03
N ASN A 752 27.23 3.45 -20.35
CA ASN A 752 28.11 2.38 -19.92
C ASN A 752 28.37 1.33 -21.02
N GLY A 753 27.31 0.89 -21.71
CA GLY A 753 27.35 -0.22 -22.67
C GLY A 753 27.04 0.15 -24.11
N GLY A 754 26.71 1.42 -24.38
CA GLY A 754 26.55 1.96 -25.74
C GLY A 754 25.21 1.69 -26.42
N LEU A 755 24.21 1.13 -25.73
CA LEU A 755 22.85 0.93 -26.25
C LEU A 755 21.80 1.36 -25.22
N ILE A 756 20.68 1.91 -25.68
CA ILE A 756 19.49 2.05 -24.83
C ILE A 756 18.82 0.66 -24.78
N PRO A 757 18.60 0.07 -23.58
CA PRO A 757 18.12 -1.31 -23.46
C PRO A 757 16.61 -1.43 -23.77
N ARG A 758 16.18 -2.61 -24.25
CA ARG A 758 14.75 -2.98 -24.35
C ARG A 758 14.14 -3.39 -23.00
N GLY A 759 14.91 -4.15 -22.22
CA GLY A 759 14.54 -4.72 -20.92
C GLY A 759 15.78 -5.39 -20.28
N PRO A 760 16.47 -4.72 -19.34
CA PRO A 760 17.71 -5.24 -18.78
C PRO A 760 17.46 -6.26 -17.66
N SER A 761 18.37 -7.21 -17.51
CA SER A 761 18.42 -8.08 -16.34
C SER A 761 19.82 -8.23 -15.76
N GLY A 762 19.94 -8.22 -14.44
CA GLY A 762 21.22 -8.39 -13.73
C GLY A 762 22.27 -7.35 -14.14
N GLY A 763 21.84 -6.13 -14.46
CA GLY A 763 22.70 -5.04 -14.92
C GLY A 763 23.19 -5.16 -16.38
N ASN A 764 22.64 -6.08 -17.18
CA ASN A 764 23.05 -6.30 -18.57
C ASN A 764 21.86 -6.32 -19.56
N TYR A 765 22.15 -6.17 -20.84
CA TYR A 765 21.18 -6.31 -21.92
C TYR A 765 20.68 -7.76 -22.02
N THR A 766 19.37 -7.94 -22.17
CA THR A 766 18.77 -9.24 -22.50
C THR A 766 18.36 -9.34 -23.98
N TYR A 767 18.22 -8.19 -24.65
CA TYR A 767 17.68 -8.02 -26.01
C TYR A 767 16.24 -8.49 -26.21
N VAL A 768 15.52 -8.85 -25.15
CA VAL A 768 14.09 -9.18 -25.19
C VAL A 768 13.25 -7.92 -25.47
N MET A 769 12.21 -7.88 -26.30
CA MET A 769 11.70 -8.81 -27.33
C MET A 769 12.21 -8.37 -28.72
N ILE A 770 11.35 -7.93 -29.64
CA ILE A 770 11.71 -7.32 -30.93
C ILE A 770 11.66 -5.79 -30.85
N GLY A 771 12.10 -5.08 -31.91
CA GLY A 771 11.87 -3.64 -32.00
C GLY A 771 12.91 -2.77 -31.27
N ASP A 772 12.50 -1.56 -30.95
CA ASP A 772 13.14 -0.63 -30.03
C ASP A 772 12.03 0.06 -29.21
N PRO A 773 11.28 -0.67 -28.37
CA PRO A 773 10.12 -0.11 -27.68
C PRO A 773 10.49 1.03 -26.71
N ALA A 774 11.76 1.13 -26.29
CA ALA A 774 12.26 2.23 -25.47
C ALA A 774 12.04 3.60 -26.16
N VAL A 775 12.10 3.67 -27.49
CA VAL A 775 11.86 4.95 -28.21
C VAL A 775 10.45 5.48 -28.00
N SER A 776 9.45 4.60 -27.91
CA SER A 776 8.07 5.00 -27.63
C SER A 776 7.93 5.50 -26.19
N PHE A 777 8.62 4.86 -25.24
CA PHE A 777 8.65 5.27 -23.84
C PHE A 777 9.23 6.69 -23.69
N PHE A 778 10.40 6.94 -24.30
CA PHE A 778 11.05 8.26 -24.28
C PHE A 778 10.28 9.33 -25.05
N ALA A 779 9.72 9.01 -26.22
CA ALA A 779 8.93 9.96 -26.99
C ALA A 779 7.66 10.39 -26.22
N SER A 780 6.97 9.43 -25.60
CA SER A 780 5.79 9.71 -24.76
C SER A 780 6.15 10.58 -23.56
N ALA A 781 7.23 10.24 -22.83
CA ALA A 781 7.73 11.04 -21.72
C ALA A 781 8.08 12.47 -22.16
N TYR A 782 8.94 12.59 -23.19
CA TYR A 782 9.44 13.88 -23.65
C TYR A 782 8.31 14.79 -24.15
N ASN A 783 7.39 14.27 -24.96
CA ASN A 783 6.31 15.08 -25.54
C ASN A 783 5.23 15.45 -24.51
N LYS A 784 5.11 14.72 -23.40
CA LYS A 784 4.28 15.08 -22.23
C LYS A 784 4.99 15.95 -21.20
N GLY A 785 6.22 16.40 -21.47
CA GLY A 785 6.97 17.29 -20.59
C GLY A 785 7.67 16.58 -19.41
N ILE A 786 7.72 15.25 -19.41
CA ILE A 786 8.45 14.43 -18.44
C ILE A 786 9.89 14.32 -18.94
N ARG A 787 10.79 15.15 -18.41
CA ARG A 787 12.12 15.39 -19.00
C ARG A 787 13.22 15.52 -17.95
N ASN A 788 13.08 14.94 -16.76
CA ASN A 788 14.11 15.05 -15.71
C ASN A 788 15.21 14.00 -15.92
N TYR A 789 15.84 14.05 -17.09
CA TYR A 789 16.92 13.19 -17.55
C TYR A 789 17.68 13.90 -18.68
N ASP A 790 18.86 13.40 -19.05
CA ASP A 790 19.61 13.94 -20.18
C ASP A 790 18.94 13.58 -21.52
N ALA A 791 18.04 14.46 -21.98
CA ALA A 791 17.26 14.23 -23.19
C ALA A 791 18.09 14.24 -24.47
N GLU A 792 19.21 14.97 -24.50
CA GLU A 792 20.11 14.99 -25.66
C GLU A 792 20.82 13.65 -25.80
N LEU A 793 21.33 13.13 -24.69
CA LEU A 793 21.97 11.83 -24.64
C LEU A 793 20.98 10.68 -24.88
N ALA A 794 19.76 10.79 -24.36
CA ALA A 794 18.69 9.86 -24.68
C ALA A 794 18.43 9.81 -26.20
N TYR A 795 18.28 10.97 -26.84
CA TYR A 795 18.05 11.04 -28.28
C TYR A 795 19.22 10.47 -29.08
N GLU A 796 20.47 10.74 -28.67
CA GLU A 796 21.66 10.15 -29.29
C GLU A 796 21.59 8.62 -29.29
N GLY A 797 21.32 8.01 -28.13
CA GLY A 797 21.22 6.57 -27.99
C GLY A 797 20.05 5.95 -28.75
N LEU A 798 18.88 6.57 -28.71
CA LEU A 798 17.70 6.14 -29.46
C LEU A 798 17.92 6.24 -30.98
N ARG A 799 18.58 7.30 -31.43
CA ARG A 799 18.95 7.44 -32.83
C ARG A 799 19.92 6.34 -33.25
N LYS A 800 20.95 6.06 -32.45
CA LYS A 800 21.89 4.94 -32.71
C LYS A 800 21.15 3.60 -32.79
N ASN A 801 20.23 3.35 -31.86
CA ASN A 801 19.42 2.14 -31.81
C ASN A 801 18.63 1.88 -33.10
N ALA A 802 18.29 2.94 -33.84
CA ALA A 802 17.48 2.91 -35.05
C ALA A 802 18.27 2.64 -36.36
N PHE A 803 19.53 2.24 -36.28
CA PHE A 803 20.39 1.89 -37.43
C PHE A 803 21.14 0.57 -37.21
N VAL A 804 21.82 0.07 -38.25
CA VAL A 804 22.76 -1.07 -38.19
C VAL A 804 23.77 -0.90 -37.04
N GLY A 805 23.98 -1.96 -36.25
CA GLY A 805 24.79 -1.95 -35.04
C GLY A 805 24.12 -1.32 -33.80
N GLY A 806 22.87 -0.87 -33.92
CA GLY A 806 22.01 -0.46 -32.81
C GLY A 806 21.16 -1.61 -32.26
N ILE A 807 20.30 -1.32 -31.28
CA ILE A 807 19.45 -2.35 -30.65
C ILE A 807 18.58 -3.11 -31.66
N ARG A 808 18.08 -2.44 -32.71
CA ARG A 808 17.20 -3.07 -33.71
C ARG A 808 17.91 -4.10 -34.58
N ASP A 809 19.24 -4.14 -34.57
CA ASP A 809 19.99 -5.17 -35.28
C ASP A 809 20.04 -6.50 -34.49
N HIS A 810 19.71 -6.46 -33.19
CA HIS A 810 19.55 -7.65 -32.36
C HIS A 810 18.13 -8.22 -32.48
N ALA A 811 18.02 -9.50 -32.81
CA ALA A 811 16.81 -10.29 -32.53
C ALA A 811 16.66 -10.54 -31.01
N GLY A 812 15.54 -11.14 -30.60
CA GLY A 812 15.31 -11.49 -29.20
C GLY A 812 16.41 -12.41 -28.66
N TYR A 813 17.04 -12.03 -27.55
CA TYR A 813 18.12 -12.79 -26.91
C TYR A 813 19.37 -13.06 -27.79
N GLU A 814 19.59 -12.29 -28.86
CA GLU A 814 20.83 -12.35 -29.65
C GLU A 814 21.97 -11.62 -28.93
N HIS A 815 22.71 -12.34 -28.09
CA HIS A 815 23.81 -11.78 -27.27
C HIS A 815 25.16 -11.63 -28.01
N SER A 816 25.19 -11.91 -29.32
CA SER A 816 26.38 -11.74 -30.15
C SER A 816 26.80 -10.27 -30.22
N LYS A 817 28.11 -10.00 -30.22
CA LYS A 817 28.65 -8.63 -30.39
C LYS A 817 28.45 -8.10 -31.82
N THR A 818 28.27 -8.99 -32.79
CA THR A 818 28.02 -8.66 -34.19
C THR A 818 26.61 -9.14 -34.54
N ALA A 819 25.59 -8.45 -34.03
CA ALA A 819 24.20 -8.79 -34.28
C ALA A 819 23.75 -8.32 -35.67
N TYR A 820 22.88 -9.11 -36.30
CA TYR A 820 22.30 -8.83 -37.62
C TYR A 820 20.90 -9.45 -37.80
N SER A 821 20.46 -10.27 -36.83
CA SER A 821 19.24 -11.07 -36.96
C SER A 821 17.98 -10.23 -36.76
N GLY A 822 18.10 -9.03 -36.20
CA GLY A 822 17.06 -7.99 -36.22
C GLY A 822 16.82 -7.36 -37.60
N GLY A 823 17.71 -7.60 -38.57
CA GLY A 823 17.47 -7.34 -39.99
C GLY A 823 17.50 -5.87 -40.41
N MET A 824 18.18 -4.99 -39.66
CA MET A 824 18.17 -3.56 -39.94
C MET A 824 18.76 -3.21 -41.30
N LYS A 825 19.76 -3.97 -41.77
CA LYS A 825 20.30 -3.82 -43.13
C LYS A 825 19.19 -3.91 -44.19
N TYR A 826 18.33 -4.92 -44.10
CA TYR A 826 17.21 -5.09 -45.04
C TYR A 826 16.17 -3.99 -44.88
N TYR A 827 15.86 -3.59 -43.65
CA TYR A 827 14.91 -2.49 -43.40
C TYR A 827 15.39 -1.16 -43.99
N GLU A 828 16.69 -0.85 -43.89
CA GLU A 828 17.30 0.34 -44.48
C GLU A 828 17.35 0.30 -46.02
N GLU A 829 17.74 -0.84 -46.59
CA GLU A 829 17.91 -0.98 -48.05
C GLU A 829 16.58 -1.19 -48.79
N TRP A 830 15.66 -1.97 -48.22
CA TRP A 830 14.45 -2.45 -48.92
C TRP A 830 13.14 -1.92 -48.31
N GLY A 831 13.21 -1.32 -47.11
CA GLY A 831 12.03 -0.81 -46.41
C GLY A 831 11.20 -1.89 -45.70
N TYR A 832 11.68 -3.14 -45.62
CA TYR A 832 11.08 -4.21 -44.83
C TYR A 832 12.15 -5.25 -44.46
N VAL A 833 11.91 -5.99 -43.37
CA VAL A 833 12.72 -7.15 -42.99
C VAL A 833 12.11 -8.40 -43.63
N PRO A 834 12.86 -9.15 -44.45
CA PRO A 834 12.34 -10.36 -45.08
C PRO A 834 12.20 -11.51 -44.07
N ASP A 835 11.15 -12.30 -44.23
CA ASP A 835 10.96 -13.57 -43.55
C ASP A 835 11.63 -14.72 -44.32
N GLY A 836 11.96 -15.81 -43.62
CA GLY A 836 12.64 -16.97 -44.21
C GLY A 836 14.16 -16.82 -44.39
N ARG A 837 14.77 -15.81 -43.77
CA ARG A 837 16.23 -15.62 -43.70
C ARG A 837 16.90 -16.88 -43.12
N LYS A 838 17.97 -17.36 -43.77
CA LYS A 838 18.64 -18.62 -43.40
C LYS A 838 19.60 -18.49 -42.22
N ASP A 839 20.29 -17.36 -42.15
CA ASP A 839 21.29 -17.08 -41.13
C ASP A 839 20.68 -16.10 -40.12
N VAL A 840 19.94 -16.62 -39.14
CA VAL A 840 19.42 -15.83 -38.01
C VAL A 840 19.79 -16.50 -36.69
N GLU A 841 20.22 -15.69 -35.73
CA GLU A 841 20.55 -16.06 -34.36
C GLU A 841 19.49 -15.49 -33.40
N GLY A 842 19.37 -16.11 -32.22
CA GLY A 842 18.38 -15.71 -31.20
C GLY A 842 16.97 -16.25 -31.46
N MET A 843 15.98 -15.54 -30.93
CA MET A 843 14.55 -15.83 -30.97
C MET A 843 13.77 -14.62 -31.51
N HIS A 844 12.48 -14.77 -31.80
CA HIS A 844 11.60 -13.69 -32.26
C HIS A 844 12.15 -13.03 -33.53
N THR A 845 12.44 -13.81 -34.56
CA THR A 845 13.15 -13.37 -35.79
C THR A 845 12.21 -13.02 -36.95
N THR A 846 10.92 -12.86 -36.66
CA THR A 846 9.84 -12.64 -37.62
C THR A 846 9.89 -11.26 -38.27
N GLY A 847 10.10 -11.22 -39.58
CA GLY A 847 10.39 -10.00 -40.35
C GLY A 847 9.19 -9.06 -40.50
N ALA A 848 7.99 -9.61 -40.68
CA ALA A 848 6.79 -8.80 -40.84
C ALA A 848 6.47 -7.98 -39.57
N SER A 849 6.48 -8.60 -38.38
CA SER A 849 6.29 -7.87 -37.11
C SER A 849 7.40 -6.85 -36.84
N MET A 850 8.67 -7.20 -37.11
CA MET A 850 9.79 -6.25 -36.97
C MET A 850 9.57 -5.00 -37.84
N THR A 851 9.18 -5.18 -39.10
CA THR A 851 8.94 -4.06 -40.02
C THR A 851 7.83 -3.13 -39.53
N LEU A 852 6.71 -3.69 -39.04
CA LEU A 852 5.59 -2.92 -38.51
C LEU A 852 5.99 -2.13 -37.26
N GLU A 853 6.75 -2.76 -36.36
CA GLU A 853 7.24 -2.10 -35.15
C GLU A 853 8.29 -1.04 -35.43
N TYR A 854 9.25 -1.32 -36.31
CA TYR A 854 10.27 -0.33 -36.70
C TYR A 854 9.62 0.89 -37.34
N ALA A 855 8.57 0.72 -38.15
CA ALA A 855 7.84 1.83 -38.76
C ALA A 855 7.16 2.73 -37.71
N TYR A 856 6.50 2.14 -36.71
CA TYR A 856 5.92 2.90 -35.58
C TYR A 856 7.00 3.57 -34.72
N GLN A 857 8.08 2.86 -34.44
CA GLN A 857 9.19 3.35 -33.62
C GLN A 857 9.98 4.46 -34.31
N ASP A 858 10.09 4.44 -35.64
CA ASP A 858 10.58 5.56 -36.45
C ASP A 858 9.69 6.78 -36.30
N TRP A 859 8.37 6.59 -36.36
CA TRP A 859 7.45 7.70 -36.12
C TRP A 859 7.64 8.30 -34.72
N CYS A 860 7.72 7.48 -33.67
CA CYS A 860 7.97 7.95 -32.31
C CYS A 860 9.26 8.79 -32.22
N LEU A 861 10.36 8.30 -32.82
CA LEU A 861 11.62 9.02 -32.88
C LEU A 861 11.50 10.35 -33.64
N ALA A 862 10.75 10.34 -34.75
CA ALA A 862 10.46 11.55 -35.51
C ALA A 862 9.69 12.59 -34.66
N GLN A 863 8.65 12.16 -33.92
CA GLN A 863 7.88 13.06 -33.07
C GLN A 863 8.74 13.69 -31.98
N MET A 864 9.59 12.90 -31.31
CA MET A 864 10.56 13.43 -30.36
C MET A 864 11.54 14.40 -31.03
N ALA A 865 12.11 14.03 -32.19
CA ALA A 865 13.01 14.87 -32.97
C ALA A 865 12.38 16.24 -33.30
N LYS A 866 11.10 16.25 -33.67
CA LYS A 866 10.35 17.47 -33.98
C LYS A 866 10.27 18.40 -32.77
N THR A 867 9.87 17.87 -31.61
CA THR A 867 9.79 18.65 -30.36
C THR A 867 11.17 19.16 -29.91
N MET A 868 12.24 18.42 -30.22
CA MET A 868 13.64 18.85 -29.98
C MET A 868 14.19 19.82 -31.03
N GLY A 869 13.44 20.16 -32.08
CA GLY A 869 13.91 21.04 -33.17
C GLY A 869 14.85 20.37 -34.19
N ARG A 870 14.95 19.04 -34.19
CA ARG A 870 15.81 18.22 -35.07
C ARG A 870 15.07 17.87 -36.37
N LEU A 871 14.77 18.89 -37.18
CA LEU A 871 13.88 18.75 -38.34
C LEU A 871 14.39 17.78 -39.43
N GLN A 872 15.71 17.64 -39.62
CA GLN A 872 16.26 16.70 -40.62
C GLN A 872 15.97 15.24 -40.24
N ASP A 873 16.18 14.89 -38.97
CA ASP A 873 15.86 13.55 -38.47
C ASP A 873 14.34 13.33 -38.46
N TYR A 874 13.54 14.35 -38.11
CA TYR A 874 12.08 14.29 -38.24
C TYR A 874 11.66 13.89 -39.65
N GLU A 875 12.09 14.62 -40.69
CA GLU A 875 11.71 14.30 -42.08
C GLU A 875 12.19 12.91 -42.50
N PHE A 876 13.41 12.52 -42.10
CA PHE A 876 13.99 11.22 -42.39
C PHE A 876 13.16 10.07 -41.79
N PHE A 877 12.91 10.11 -40.47
CA PHE A 877 12.18 9.06 -39.79
C PHE A 877 10.69 9.08 -40.13
N MET A 878 10.11 10.25 -40.44
CA MET A 878 8.75 10.32 -40.97
C MET A 878 8.62 9.58 -42.30
N LYS A 879 9.59 9.69 -43.21
CA LYS A 879 9.59 8.91 -44.45
C LYS A 879 9.65 7.41 -44.16
N ARG A 880 10.55 6.99 -43.26
CA ARG A 880 10.76 5.58 -42.91
C ARG A 880 9.56 4.98 -42.18
N SER A 881 8.80 5.78 -41.42
CA SER A 881 7.58 5.35 -40.73
C SER A 881 6.46 4.86 -41.66
N LYS A 882 6.55 5.11 -42.97
CA LYS A 882 5.59 4.61 -43.97
C LYS A 882 5.90 3.19 -44.46
N ASN A 883 6.99 2.58 -43.98
CA ASN A 883 7.44 1.26 -44.39
C ASN A 883 6.46 0.13 -44.11
N TYR A 884 5.49 0.31 -43.20
CA TYR A 884 4.39 -0.65 -42.99
C TYR A 884 3.65 -0.99 -44.29
N ARG A 885 3.58 -0.04 -45.25
CA ARG A 885 2.92 -0.22 -46.54
C ARG A 885 3.61 -1.26 -47.42
N ASN A 886 4.89 -1.55 -47.19
CA ASN A 886 5.64 -2.56 -47.94
C ASN A 886 5.16 -3.99 -47.65
N LEU A 887 4.38 -4.19 -46.58
CA LEU A 887 3.80 -5.47 -46.21
C LEU A 887 2.33 -5.61 -46.58
N TRP A 888 1.67 -4.55 -47.05
CA TRP A 888 0.27 -4.64 -47.43
C TRP A 888 0.09 -5.40 -48.74
N ASN A 889 -0.52 -6.59 -48.68
CA ASN A 889 -0.93 -7.30 -49.87
C ASN A 889 -2.43 -7.04 -50.14
N PRO A 890 -2.79 -6.28 -51.19
CA PRO A 890 -4.19 -6.00 -51.50
C PRO A 890 -5.00 -7.23 -51.91
N GLU A 891 -4.37 -8.31 -52.39
CA GLU A 891 -5.07 -9.55 -52.75
C GLU A 891 -5.58 -10.33 -51.53
N SER A 892 -4.75 -10.44 -50.49
CA SER A 892 -5.18 -11.03 -49.21
C SER A 892 -5.92 -10.02 -48.33
N GLY A 893 -5.66 -8.73 -48.54
CA GLY A 893 -6.18 -7.63 -47.75
C GLY A 893 -5.59 -7.60 -46.34
N TYR A 894 -4.38 -8.12 -46.14
CA TYR A 894 -3.68 -8.15 -44.85
C TYR A 894 -2.22 -7.72 -45.03
N MET A 895 -1.57 -7.40 -43.91
CA MET A 895 -0.10 -7.36 -43.87
C MET A 895 0.40 -8.80 -44.04
N GLN A 896 1.15 -9.07 -45.10
CA GLN A 896 1.64 -10.40 -45.44
C GLN A 896 3.17 -10.42 -45.43
N PRO A 897 3.82 -11.45 -44.85
CA PRO A 897 5.27 -11.59 -44.90
C PRO A 897 5.83 -11.61 -46.32
N ARG A 898 7.04 -11.07 -46.49
CA ARG A 898 7.77 -11.06 -47.77
C ARG A 898 9.12 -11.75 -47.61
N GLY A 899 9.51 -12.53 -48.62
CA GLY A 899 10.81 -13.19 -48.66
C GLY A 899 11.93 -12.29 -49.18
N GLU A 900 13.16 -12.82 -49.19
CA GLU A 900 14.34 -12.12 -49.73
C GLU A 900 14.27 -11.89 -51.25
N ASP A 901 13.42 -12.65 -51.96
CA ASP A 901 13.14 -12.48 -53.39
C ASP A 901 12.12 -11.37 -53.69
N GLY A 902 11.57 -10.73 -52.65
CA GLY A 902 10.55 -9.70 -52.73
C GLY A 902 9.13 -10.20 -52.94
N ASN A 903 8.93 -11.51 -53.08
CA ASN A 903 7.60 -12.11 -53.21
C ASN A 903 6.92 -12.25 -51.84
N TRP A 904 5.59 -12.24 -51.84
CA TRP A 904 4.82 -12.61 -50.67
C TRP A 904 5.03 -14.09 -50.34
N LEU A 905 5.12 -14.45 -49.06
CA LEU A 905 5.20 -15.86 -48.69
C LEU A 905 3.94 -16.63 -49.15
N PRO A 906 4.10 -17.82 -49.77
CA PRO A 906 2.98 -18.60 -50.28
C PRO A 906 2.17 -19.24 -49.14
N CYS A 907 0.95 -19.73 -49.45
CA CYS A 907 0.07 -20.41 -48.49
C CYS A 907 -0.28 -19.56 -47.24
N PHE A 908 -0.53 -18.27 -47.43
CA PHE A 908 -0.82 -17.34 -46.36
C PHE A 908 -2.16 -17.63 -45.65
N ASP A 909 -2.09 -17.78 -44.33
CA ASP A 909 -3.22 -17.88 -43.43
C ASP A 909 -3.13 -16.73 -42.41
N PRO A 910 -4.11 -15.81 -42.37
CA PRO A 910 -4.06 -14.65 -41.48
C PRO A 910 -4.18 -15.00 -40.00
N LEU A 911 -4.61 -16.23 -39.65
CA LEU A 911 -4.77 -16.71 -38.28
C LEU A 911 -3.62 -17.63 -37.83
N GLU A 912 -2.56 -17.76 -38.62
CA GLU A 912 -1.38 -18.54 -38.28
C GLU A 912 -0.63 -17.91 -37.09
N LEU A 913 -0.59 -18.63 -35.96
CA LEU A 913 0.03 -18.17 -34.71
C LEU A 913 1.51 -18.57 -34.58
N THR A 914 2.04 -19.44 -35.44
CA THR A 914 3.46 -19.79 -35.40
C THR A 914 4.30 -18.71 -36.08
N GLU A 915 5.59 -18.62 -35.74
CA GLU A 915 6.53 -17.67 -36.37
C GLU A 915 6.63 -17.86 -37.90
N LYS A 916 6.21 -19.00 -38.45
CA LYS A 916 6.08 -19.22 -39.90
C LYS A 916 5.10 -18.24 -40.56
N GLY A 917 4.14 -17.73 -39.80
CA GLY A 917 3.22 -16.69 -40.21
C GLY A 917 3.87 -15.30 -40.30
N GLY A 918 5.13 -15.15 -39.85
CA GLY A 918 5.90 -13.90 -39.89
C GLY A 918 5.55 -12.87 -38.81
N PHE A 919 4.83 -13.28 -37.75
CA PHE A 919 4.44 -12.39 -36.65
C PHE A 919 4.89 -12.94 -35.29
N CYS A 920 5.53 -12.08 -34.49
CA CYS A 920 5.98 -12.41 -33.14
C CYS A 920 4.79 -12.53 -32.18
N GLU A 921 4.64 -13.68 -31.52
CA GLU A 921 3.59 -13.99 -30.53
C GLU A 921 2.14 -13.69 -30.95
N SER A 922 1.88 -13.59 -32.26
CA SER A 922 0.60 -13.15 -32.79
C SER A 922 0.41 -13.65 -34.23
N ASN A 923 -0.53 -13.05 -34.97
CA ASN A 923 -0.82 -13.39 -36.35
C ASN A 923 -1.12 -12.13 -37.18
N SER A 924 -1.29 -12.30 -38.48
CA SER A 924 -1.58 -11.20 -39.39
C SER A 924 -2.94 -10.53 -39.13
N ALA A 925 -3.97 -11.30 -38.73
CA ALA A 925 -5.29 -10.73 -38.47
C ALA A 925 -5.28 -9.68 -37.35
N ILE A 926 -4.33 -9.77 -36.43
CA ILE A 926 -4.10 -8.80 -35.36
C ILE A 926 -3.07 -7.75 -35.80
N TYR A 927 -1.86 -8.16 -36.22
CA TYR A 927 -0.78 -7.23 -36.58
C TYR A 927 -1.08 -6.34 -37.78
N SER A 928 -2.02 -6.72 -38.66
CA SER A 928 -2.50 -5.85 -39.73
C SER A 928 -3.23 -4.60 -39.21
N HIS A 929 -3.49 -4.51 -37.90
CA HIS A 929 -4.01 -3.33 -37.24
C HIS A 929 -2.92 -2.53 -36.49
N TYR A 930 -1.67 -3.00 -36.46
CA TYR A 930 -0.54 -2.36 -35.79
C TYR A 930 0.07 -1.23 -36.65
N VAL A 931 -0.71 -0.18 -36.88
CA VAL A 931 -0.24 1.08 -37.48
C VAL A 931 -0.71 2.28 -36.65
N PRO A 932 -0.38 2.30 -35.34
CA PRO A 932 -0.93 3.28 -34.40
C PRO A 932 -0.61 4.74 -34.76
N HIS A 933 0.51 4.97 -35.45
CA HIS A 933 0.95 6.31 -35.88
C HIS A 933 0.23 6.86 -37.12
N ASP A 934 -0.39 6.00 -37.94
CA ASP A 934 -0.97 6.38 -39.24
C ASP A 934 -2.29 5.65 -39.53
N MET A 935 -3.24 5.78 -38.60
CA MET A 935 -4.58 5.22 -38.74
C MET A 935 -5.32 5.67 -40.01
N ALA A 936 -5.13 6.92 -40.46
CA ALA A 936 -5.70 7.40 -41.71
C ALA A 936 -5.16 6.59 -42.91
N GLY A 937 -3.85 6.39 -42.97
CA GLY A 937 -3.22 5.55 -43.99
C GLY A 937 -3.62 4.08 -43.91
N LEU A 938 -3.81 3.54 -42.71
CA LEU A 938 -4.32 2.18 -42.53
C LEU A 938 -5.75 2.04 -43.05
N ILE A 939 -6.64 2.96 -42.68
CA ILE A 939 -8.05 2.96 -43.11
C ILE A 939 -8.14 3.06 -44.64
N GLU A 940 -7.29 3.86 -45.28
CA GLU A 940 -7.15 3.93 -46.73
C GLU A 940 -6.84 2.55 -47.34
N LEU A 941 -5.86 1.81 -46.80
CA LEU A 941 -5.50 0.47 -47.29
C LEU A 941 -6.68 -0.53 -47.22
N TYR A 942 -7.51 -0.43 -46.19
CA TYR A 942 -8.73 -1.26 -46.06
C TYR A 942 -9.90 -0.81 -46.95
N GLY A 943 -9.73 0.22 -47.78
CA GLY A 943 -10.76 0.72 -48.69
C GLY A 943 -11.70 1.75 -48.07
N GLY A 944 -11.28 2.42 -47.00
CA GLY A 944 -12.01 3.50 -46.34
C GLY A 944 -12.73 3.08 -45.05
N ALA A 945 -13.30 4.08 -44.36
CA ALA A 945 -13.83 3.96 -43.00
C ALA A 945 -14.89 2.86 -42.86
N ASP A 946 -15.87 2.79 -43.76
CA ASP A 946 -16.95 1.80 -43.68
C ASP A 946 -16.45 0.36 -43.77
N GLN A 947 -15.48 0.10 -44.66
CA GLN A 947 -14.90 -1.24 -44.83
C GLN A 947 -14.04 -1.62 -43.63
N TYR A 948 -13.25 -0.67 -43.11
CA TYR A 948 -12.45 -0.88 -41.91
C TYR A 948 -13.33 -1.21 -40.69
N VAL A 949 -14.38 -0.41 -40.45
CA VAL A 949 -15.35 -0.63 -39.35
C VAL A 949 -16.02 -1.99 -39.49
N LYS A 950 -16.50 -2.35 -40.68
CA LYS A 950 -17.14 -3.65 -40.93
C LYS A 950 -16.20 -4.81 -40.62
N ARG A 951 -14.94 -4.72 -41.05
CA ARG A 951 -13.95 -5.79 -40.87
C ARG A 951 -13.49 -5.93 -39.42
N LEU A 952 -13.14 -4.81 -38.78
CA LEU A 952 -12.74 -4.83 -37.37
C LEU A 952 -13.88 -5.30 -36.47
N ASN A 953 -15.13 -4.85 -36.71
CA ASN A 953 -16.29 -5.32 -35.95
C ASN A 953 -16.52 -6.82 -36.14
N ALA A 954 -16.32 -7.36 -37.35
CA ALA A 954 -16.42 -8.79 -37.59
C ALA A 954 -15.35 -9.59 -36.82
N ASN A 955 -14.13 -9.07 -36.64
CA ASN A 955 -13.11 -9.71 -35.79
C ASN A 955 -13.60 -9.82 -34.34
N PHE A 956 -14.12 -8.72 -33.77
CA PHE A 956 -14.65 -8.73 -32.41
C PHE A 956 -15.89 -9.63 -32.23
N GLU A 957 -16.80 -9.67 -33.21
CA GLU A 957 -17.96 -10.57 -33.18
C GLU A 957 -17.55 -12.05 -33.17
N LYS A 958 -16.51 -12.42 -33.94
CA LYS A 958 -15.97 -13.79 -33.96
C LYS A 958 -15.23 -14.14 -32.67
N SER A 959 -14.54 -13.17 -32.06
CA SER A 959 -13.79 -13.39 -30.82
C SER A 959 -14.63 -13.39 -29.55
N GLU A 960 -15.89 -12.93 -29.60
CA GLU A 960 -16.72 -12.74 -28.41
C GLU A 960 -16.92 -14.06 -27.62
N SER A 961 -17.16 -15.19 -28.30
CA SER A 961 -17.32 -16.50 -27.64
C SER A 961 -16.04 -17.01 -26.97
N TYR A 962 -14.88 -16.45 -27.35
CA TYR A 962 -13.58 -16.77 -26.77
C TYR A 962 -13.18 -15.77 -25.65
N GLY A 963 -14.02 -14.76 -25.40
CA GLY A 963 -13.74 -13.70 -24.44
C GLY A 963 -12.65 -12.73 -24.92
N PHE A 964 -12.40 -12.64 -26.22
CA PHE A 964 -11.40 -11.76 -26.84
C PHE A 964 -9.92 -12.16 -26.64
N PHE A 965 -9.67 -13.34 -26.09
CA PHE A 965 -8.34 -13.94 -25.95
C PHE A 965 -8.10 -14.97 -27.05
N ARG A 966 -6.84 -15.12 -27.48
CA ARG A 966 -6.46 -16.17 -28.43
C ARG A 966 -6.81 -17.58 -27.92
N SER A 967 -7.08 -18.49 -28.86
CA SER A 967 -7.33 -19.91 -28.60
C SER A 967 -6.16 -20.76 -29.09
N ASN A 968 -5.53 -21.48 -28.17
CA ASN A 968 -4.52 -22.48 -28.51
C ASN A 968 -5.13 -23.79 -29.07
N LYS A 969 -6.48 -23.90 -29.08
CA LYS A 969 -7.19 -25.11 -29.52
C LYS A 969 -7.75 -25.00 -30.94
N THR A 970 -8.09 -23.80 -31.38
CA THR A 970 -8.86 -23.55 -32.60
C THR A 970 -8.40 -22.26 -33.26
N LYS A 971 -8.12 -22.27 -34.57
CA LYS A 971 -7.69 -21.07 -35.30
C LYS A 971 -8.78 -19.99 -35.32
N GLU A 972 -10.04 -20.40 -35.28
CA GLU A 972 -11.22 -19.52 -35.34
C GLU A 972 -11.34 -18.53 -34.18
N GLY A 973 -10.62 -18.76 -33.07
CA GLY A 973 -10.59 -17.84 -31.92
C GLY A 973 -9.57 -16.72 -32.02
N ASN A 974 -8.72 -16.69 -33.05
CA ASN A 974 -7.51 -15.85 -33.08
C ASN A 974 -7.68 -14.55 -33.87
N TRP A 975 -8.89 -13.98 -33.90
CA TRP A 975 -9.17 -12.72 -34.60
C TRP A 975 -8.85 -11.47 -33.79
N THR A 976 -8.76 -11.62 -32.47
CA THR A 976 -8.29 -10.63 -31.51
C THR A 976 -7.49 -11.36 -30.44
N ASP A 977 -6.60 -10.65 -29.77
CA ASP A 977 -5.97 -11.16 -28.56
C ASP A 977 -5.71 -10.04 -27.58
N TYR A 978 -6.43 -10.05 -26.47
CA TYR A 978 -6.17 -9.13 -25.38
C TYR A 978 -5.18 -9.70 -24.36
N GLY A 979 -4.92 -11.02 -24.36
CA GLY A 979 -3.94 -11.65 -23.47
C GLY A 979 -2.48 -11.39 -23.85
N ASN A 980 -2.23 -10.80 -25.02
CA ASN A 980 -0.89 -10.52 -25.52
C ASN A 980 -0.85 -9.15 -26.19
N GLN A 981 0.31 -8.49 -26.11
CA GLN A 981 0.51 -7.06 -26.35
C GLN A 981 0.04 -6.56 -27.72
N PRO A 982 0.28 -7.26 -28.85
CA PRO A 982 -0.03 -6.73 -30.19
C PRO A 982 -1.51 -6.47 -30.46
N GLY A 983 -2.42 -7.09 -29.70
CA GLY A 983 -3.87 -6.93 -29.89
C GLY A 983 -4.55 -5.97 -28.92
N THR A 984 -3.86 -5.52 -27.87
CA THR A 984 -4.47 -4.76 -26.75
C THR A 984 -5.08 -3.41 -27.15
N GLY A 985 -4.60 -2.79 -28.23
CA GLY A 985 -5.15 -1.53 -28.76
C GLY A 985 -6.40 -1.67 -29.65
N MET A 986 -6.76 -2.87 -30.12
CA MET A 986 -7.69 -3.04 -31.26
C MET A 986 -9.08 -2.42 -31.09
N ALA A 987 -9.66 -2.46 -29.89
CA ALA A 987 -11.00 -1.93 -29.62
C ALA A 987 -11.06 -0.41 -29.72
N HIS A 988 -9.93 0.29 -29.61
CA HIS A 988 -9.85 1.75 -29.66
C HIS A 988 -9.86 2.28 -31.11
N LEU A 989 -9.55 1.43 -32.10
CA LEU A 989 -9.34 1.83 -33.49
C LEU A 989 -10.63 2.28 -34.21
N PHE A 990 -11.83 1.94 -33.71
CA PHE A 990 -13.09 2.38 -34.33
C PHE A 990 -13.28 3.90 -34.26
N SER A 991 -12.70 4.57 -33.26
CA SER A 991 -12.79 6.03 -33.10
C SER A 991 -12.19 6.77 -34.31
N TYR A 992 -11.08 6.24 -34.84
CA TYR A 992 -10.39 6.78 -36.02
C TYR A 992 -11.15 6.58 -37.33
N ALA A 993 -12.11 5.66 -37.37
CA ALA A 993 -12.97 5.40 -38.52
C ALA A 993 -14.39 5.99 -38.35
N GLY A 994 -14.58 6.93 -37.42
CA GLY A 994 -15.85 7.63 -37.22
C GLY A 994 -16.94 6.79 -36.54
N ALA A 995 -16.57 5.72 -35.83
CA ALA A 995 -17.50 4.85 -35.10
C ALA A 995 -17.17 4.72 -33.60
N PRO A 996 -17.02 5.81 -32.83
CA PRO A 996 -16.62 5.78 -31.42
C PRO A 996 -17.60 5.00 -30.51
N TRP A 997 -18.87 4.84 -30.91
CA TRP A 997 -19.81 3.99 -30.18
C TRP A 997 -19.42 2.49 -30.22
N LEU A 998 -18.70 2.03 -31.24
CA LEU A 998 -18.16 0.67 -31.27
C LEU A 998 -16.95 0.54 -30.35
N THR A 999 -16.09 1.56 -30.26
CA THR A 999 -15.03 1.62 -29.24
C THR A 999 -15.64 1.46 -27.85
N GLN A 1000 -16.66 2.25 -27.52
CA GLN A 1000 -17.36 2.18 -26.23
C GLN A 1000 -17.93 0.77 -25.94
N LYS A 1001 -18.55 0.13 -26.94
CA LYS A 1001 -19.11 -1.23 -26.81
C LYS A 1001 -18.00 -2.25 -26.54
N TRP A 1002 -16.98 -2.29 -27.39
CA TRP A 1002 -15.98 -3.35 -27.35
C TRP A 1002 -15.01 -3.20 -26.18
N VAL A 1003 -14.62 -1.98 -25.80
CA VAL A 1003 -13.83 -1.74 -24.57
C VAL A 1003 -14.59 -2.25 -23.34
N ARG A 1004 -15.90 -1.98 -23.23
CA ARG A 1004 -16.72 -2.45 -22.10
C ARG A 1004 -16.86 -3.98 -22.08
N LYS A 1005 -17.01 -4.62 -23.23
CA LYS A 1005 -17.06 -6.09 -23.32
C LYS A 1005 -15.73 -6.75 -23.01
N VAL A 1006 -14.62 -6.19 -23.52
CA VAL A 1006 -13.27 -6.66 -23.20
C VAL A 1006 -13.00 -6.49 -21.71
N LYS A 1007 -13.26 -5.31 -21.12
CA LYS A 1007 -13.04 -5.12 -19.68
C LYS A 1007 -13.88 -6.05 -18.81
N ALA A 1008 -15.09 -6.41 -19.25
CA ALA A 1008 -15.89 -7.44 -18.59
C ALA A 1008 -15.23 -8.84 -18.66
N ALA A 1009 -14.51 -9.16 -19.73
CA ALA A 1009 -13.75 -10.43 -19.82
C ALA A 1009 -12.52 -10.47 -18.88
N TYR A 1010 -12.04 -9.31 -18.40
CA TYR A 1010 -11.00 -9.14 -17.39
C TYR A 1010 -11.54 -9.02 -15.95
N CYS A 1011 -12.84 -9.17 -15.70
CA CYS A 1011 -13.42 -8.75 -14.41
C CYS A 1011 -13.21 -9.72 -13.24
N ASP A 1012 -12.59 -10.88 -13.47
CA ASP A 1012 -12.38 -11.89 -12.43
C ASP A 1012 -11.44 -11.36 -11.34
N VAL A 1013 -11.79 -11.66 -10.09
CA VAL A 1013 -11.08 -11.27 -8.87
C VAL A 1013 -10.75 -12.49 -7.98
N THR A 1014 -10.85 -13.69 -8.55
CA THR A 1014 -10.52 -14.97 -7.90
C THR A 1014 -9.10 -15.41 -8.22
N PRO A 1015 -8.54 -16.38 -7.49
CA PRO A 1015 -7.23 -16.94 -7.82
C PRO A 1015 -7.11 -17.63 -9.17
N TYR A 1016 -8.24 -17.91 -9.82
CA TYR A 1016 -8.32 -18.70 -11.05
C TYR A 1016 -8.45 -17.87 -12.33
N GLY A 1017 -8.50 -16.55 -12.22
CA GLY A 1017 -8.65 -15.67 -13.39
C GLY A 1017 -8.32 -14.21 -13.10
N GLY A 1018 -8.25 -13.43 -14.18
CA GLY A 1018 -7.99 -11.99 -14.11
C GLY A 1018 -7.30 -11.46 -15.36
N TYR A 1019 -6.29 -12.18 -15.86
CA TYR A 1019 -5.47 -11.78 -17.01
C TYR A 1019 -5.45 -12.82 -18.14
N ARG A 1020 -5.78 -14.09 -17.84
CA ARG A 1020 -5.89 -15.22 -18.80
C ARG A 1020 -4.58 -15.71 -19.42
N ASP A 1021 -3.59 -14.85 -19.57
CA ASP A 1021 -2.21 -15.12 -19.97
C ASP A 1021 -1.26 -14.32 -19.05
N ASP A 1022 0.01 -14.18 -19.39
CA ASP A 1022 0.99 -13.41 -18.60
C ASP A 1022 0.51 -11.96 -18.33
N GLU A 1023 0.70 -11.48 -17.08
CA GLU A 1023 0.37 -10.08 -16.71
C GLU A 1023 1.45 -9.08 -17.18
N ASP A 1024 2.66 -9.59 -17.43
CA ASP A 1024 3.81 -8.90 -18.02
C ASP A 1024 4.28 -7.63 -17.27
N GLN A 1025 4.46 -7.76 -15.96
CA GLN A 1025 5.07 -6.75 -15.09
C GLN A 1025 4.33 -5.40 -15.14
N GLY A 1026 3.01 -5.45 -15.02
CA GLY A 1026 2.15 -4.29 -14.94
C GLY A 1026 1.47 -3.91 -16.26
N GLN A 1027 1.80 -4.54 -17.38
CA GLN A 1027 1.23 -4.16 -18.68
C GLN A 1027 -0.28 -4.45 -18.74
N MET A 1028 -0.70 -5.66 -18.39
CA MET A 1028 -2.11 -6.03 -18.42
C MET A 1028 -2.89 -5.38 -17.29
N GLY A 1029 -2.26 -5.17 -16.11
CA GLY A 1029 -2.80 -4.32 -15.06
C GLY A 1029 -3.08 -2.90 -15.54
N ALA A 1030 -2.09 -2.23 -16.14
CA ALA A 1030 -2.26 -0.85 -16.63
C ALA A 1030 -3.34 -0.74 -17.73
N LEU A 1031 -3.38 -1.68 -18.69
CA LEU A 1031 -4.46 -1.76 -19.67
C LEU A 1031 -5.83 -1.90 -18.98
N GLY A 1032 -5.90 -2.75 -17.96
CA GLY A 1032 -7.09 -2.95 -17.13
C GLY A 1032 -7.58 -1.66 -16.46
N VAL A 1033 -6.67 -0.81 -15.97
CA VAL A 1033 -6.98 0.51 -15.40
C VAL A 1033 -7.51 1.46 -16.47
N LEU A 1034 -6.81 1.58 -17.60
CA LEU A 1034 -7.16 2.50 -18.70
C LEU A 1034 -8.56 2.23 -19.26
N MET A 1035 -8.88 0.96 -19.52
CA MET A 1035 -10.22 0.56 -19.94
C MET A 1035 -11.29 0.88 -18.89
N ALA A 1036 -10.96 0.80 -17.60
CA ALA A 1036 -11.90 1.04 -16.51
C ALA A 1036 -12.19 2.53 -16.29
N ILE A 1037 -11.18 3.40 -16.42
CA ILE A 1037 -11.34 4.85 -16.27
C ILE A 1037 -11.82 5.54 -17.55
N GLY A 1038 -11.78 4.83 -18.69
CA GLY A 1038 -12.32 5.29 -19.96
C GLY A 1038 -11.38 6.22 -20.74
N LEU A 1039 -10.07 6.09 -20.58
CA LEU A 1039 -9.05 6.86 -21.32
C LEU A 1039 -8.04 5.94 -22.00
N PHE A 1040 -7.56 6.32 -23.19
CA PHE A 1040 -6.56 5.58 -23.95
C PHE A 1040 -5.78 6.48 -24.92
N GLU A 1041 -4.70 5.97 -25.53
CA GLU A 1041 -3.93 6.65 -26.58
C GLU A 1041 -3.45 5.60 -27.59
N VAL A 1042 -4.09 5.51 -28.77
CA VAL A 1042 -3.66 4.54 -29.79
C VAL A 1042 -2.22 4.77 -30.24
N ASP A 1043 -1.76 6.01 -30.31
CA ASP A 1043 -0.38 6.37 -30.68
C ASP A 1043 0.64 6.26 -29.53
N GLY A 1044 0.21 5.73 -28.38
CA GLY A 1044 0.99 5.60 -27.15
C GLY A 1044 1.42 6.90 -26.50
N GLY A 1045 0.78 8.03 -26.87
CA GLY A 1045 1.10 9.36 -26.37
C GLY A 1045 2.40 9.94 -26.94
N CYS A 1046 2.91 9.37 -28.04
CA CYS A 1046 4.20 9.76 -28.60
C CYS A 1046 4.11 10.96 -29.56
N ALA A 1047 2.92 11.41 -29.97
CA ALA A 1047 2.77 12.59 -30.83
C ALA A 1047 3.43 13.84 -30.25
N GLU A 1048 3.93 14.74 -31.11
CA GLU A 1048 4.42 16.08 -30.71
C GLU A 1048 3.39 16.84 -29.86
N LYS A 1049 2.10 16.61 -30.13
CA LYS A 1049 0.97 17.07 -29.32
C LYS A 1049 0.18 15.87 -28.79
N PRO A 1050 0.54 15.32 -27.62
CA PRO A 1050 -0.15 14.18 -27.05
C PRO A 1050 -1.61 14.48 -26.73
N PHE A 1051 -2.47 13.46 -26.83
CA PHE A 1051 -3.91 13.56 -26.60
C PHE A 1051 -4.45 12.25 -26.04
N TYR A 1052 -5.55 12.33 -25.30
CA TYR A 1052 -6.28 11.18 -24.77
C TYR A 1052 -7.57 10.96 -25.54
N GLU A 1053 -7.85 9.71 -25.90
CA GLU A 1053 -9.14 9.25 -26.40
C GLU A 1053 -10.10 8.97 -25.24
N ILE A 1054 -11.38 9.30 -25.44
CA ILE A 1054 -12.47 9.10 -24.49
C ILE A 1054 -13.25 7.85 -24.89
N THR A 1055 -13.33 6.89 -23.98
CA THR A 1055 -14.15 5.68 -24.13
C THR A 1055 -15.24 5.62 -23.06
N SER A 1056 -15.74 4.43 -22.72
CA SER A 1056 -16.83 4.25 -21.76
C SER A 1056 -16.28 3.83 -20.39
N PRO A 1057 -16.22 4.73 -19.40
CA PRO A 1057 -15.73 4.39 -18.06
C PRO A 1057 -16.69 3.46 -17.31
N LEU A 1058 -16.17 2.77 -16.29
CA LEU A 1058 -16.93 1.88 -15.40
C LEU A 1058 -17.48 2.56 -14.16
N PHE A 1059 -16.84 3.65 -13.70
CA PHE A 1059 -17.14 4.28 -12.43
C PHE A 1059 -17.97 5.55 -12.59
N ASP A 1060 -18.73 5.90 -11.54
CA ASP A 1060 -19.56 7.09 -11.51
C ASP A 1060 -18.70 8.35 -11.42
N LYS A 1061 -17.55 8.23 -10.74
CA LYS A 1061 -16.52 9.26 -10.70
C LYS A 1061 -15.13 8.64 -10.62
N VAL A 1062 -14.22 9.19 -11.40
CA VAL A 1062 -12.77 8.94 -11.32
C VAL A 1062 -12.09 10.26 -11.03
N THR A 1063 -11.26 10.33 -9.99
CA THR A 1063 -10.40 11.47 -9.68
C THR A 1063 -8.96 11.06 -9.85
N ILE A 1064 -8.24 11.74 -10.73
CA ILE A 1064 -6.81 11.54 -10.95
C ILE A 1064 -6.08 12.71 -10.31
N HIS A 1065 -5.25 12.43 -9.31
CA HIS A 1065 -4.41 13.43 -8.65
C HIS A 1065 -3.14 13.62 -9.45
N LEU A 1066 -2.93 14.84 -9.90
CA LEU A 1066 -1.82 15.22 -10.76
C LEU A 1066 -0.62 15.62 -9.90
N ASP A 1067 0.57 15.24 -10.35
CA ASP A 1067 1.80 15.65 -9.68
C ASP A 1067 2.20 17.06 -10.11
N ASN A 1068 2.09 18.02 -9.20
CA ASN A 1068 2.37 19.43 -9.45
C ASN A 1068 3.84 19.73 -9.78
N ARG A 1069 4.76 18.76 -9.61
CA ARG A 1069 6.14 18.87 -10.10
C ARG A 1069 6.21 18.85 -11.63
N TYR A 1070 5.21 18.21 -12.27
CA TYR A 1070 5.13 18.02 -13.71
C TYR A 1070 3.98 18.80 -14.34
N TYR A 1071 2.86 18.93 -13.62
CA TYR A 1071 1.61 19.45 -14.16
C TYR A 1071 1.11 20.67 -13.41
N SER A 1072 0.39 21.55 -14.10
CA SER A 1072 -0.07 22.83 -13.52
C SER A 1072 -1.34 22.70 -12.66
N GLY A 1073 -2.17 21.70 -12.95
CA GLY A 1073 -3.41 21.42 -12.23
C GLY A 1073 -3.19 20.39 -11.12
N LYS A 1074 -4.08 20.40 -10.13
CA LYS A 1074 -4.03 19.47 -8.98
C LYS A 1074 -4.76 18.15 -9.22
N THR A 1075 -5.92 18.22 -9.87
CA THR A 1075 -6.78 17.04 -10.12
C THR A 1075 -7.47 17.15 -11.46
N PHE A 1076 -7.66 16.00 -12.12
CA PHE A 1076 -8.52 15.84 -13.28
C PHE A 1076 -9.62 14.82 -12.93
N GLN A 1077 -10.88 15.19 -13.15
CA GLN A 1077 -12.03 14.36 -12.78
C GLN A 1077 -12.80 13.91 -14.01
N ILE A 1078 -13.20 12.64 -14.04
CA ILE A 1078 -14.15 12.09 -14.99
C ILE A 1078 -15.43 11.77 -14.22
N ILE A 1079 -16.53 12.47 -14.54
CA ILE A 1079 -17.82 12.30 -13.87
C ILE A 1079 -18.81 11.71 -14.87
N THR A 1080 -19.45 10.61 -14.52
CA THR A 1080 -20.47 10.00 -15.37
C THR A 1080 -21.88 10.14 -14.80
N LYS A 1081 -22.83 10.40 -15.68
CA LYS A 1081 -24.26 10.53 -15.36
C LYS A 1081 -25.03 9.44 -16.06
N GLY A 1082 -25.74 8.62 -15.28
CA GLY A 1082 -26.53 7.50 -15.78
C GLY A 1082 -25.70 6.28 -16.16
N ASN A 1083 -24.49 6.11 -15.62
CA ASN A 1083 -23.68 4.92 -15.82
C ASN A 1083 -24.36 3.68 -15.23
N SER A 1084 -24.31 2.58 -15.97
CA SER A 1084 -24.79 1.26 -15.53
C SER A 1084 -24.20 0.19 -16.44
N THR A 1085 -24.46 -1.08 -16.15
CA THR A 1085 -24.09 -2.20 -17.03
C THR A 1085 -24.65 -2.03 -18.45
N ASP A 1086 -25.90 -1.55 -18.57
CA ASP A 1086 -26.58 -1.34 -19.85
C ASP A 1086 -26.22 0.01 -20.48
N ASN A 1087 -26.01 1.04 -19.68
CA ASN A 1087 -25.72 2.40 -20.14
C ASN A 1087 -24.22 2.59 -20.40
N MET A 1088 -23.74 2.07 -21.53
CA MET A 1088 -22.33 2.19 -21.93
C MET A 1088 -22.05 3.25 -23.00
N TYR A 1089 -23.08 3.84 -23.62
CA TYR A 1089 -22.87 4.75 -24.75
C TYR A 1089 -22.91 6.22 -24.33
N ILE A 1090 -21.88 6.98 -24.70
CA ILE A 1090 -21.83 8.42 -24.46
C ILE A 1090 -22.86 9.11 -25.35
N GLN A 1091 -23.77 9.85 -24.70
CA GLN A 1091 -24.82 10.63 -25.34
C GLN A 1091 -24.36 12.07 -25.60
N ASN A 1092 -23.61 12.63 -24.66
CA ASN A 1092 -22.94 13.92 -24.77
C ASN A 1092 -21.86 14.03 -23.69
N ALA A 1093 -20.94 14.98 -23.89
CA ALA A 1093 -19.86 15.28 -22.98
C ALA A 1093 -19.70 16.79 -22.78
N SER A 1094 -19.11 17.18 -21.66
CA SER A 1094 -18.56 18.52 -21.46
C SER A 1094 -17.20 18.46 -20.80
N LEU A 1095 -16.26 19.28 -21.27
CA LEU A 1095 -14.94 19.45 -20.68
C LEU A 1095 -14.86 20.85 -20.08
N ASN A 1096 -14.63 20.94 -18.76
CA ASN A 1096 -14.57 22.19 -18.00
C ASN A 1096 -15.80 23.08 -18.23
N GLY A 1097 -16.99 22.47 -18.22
CA GLY A 1097 -18.29 23.14 -18.43
C GLY A 1097 -18.60 23.50 -19.89
N LYS A 1098 -17.67 23.29 -20.82
CA LYS A 1098 -17.88 23.56 -22.25
C LYS A 1098 -18.37 22.29 -22.95
N LYS A 1099 -19.37 22.42 -23.82
CA LYS A 1099 -19.87 21.32 -24.65
C LYS A 1099 -18.70 20.68 -25.42
N TRP A 1100 -18.60 19.35 -25.34
CA TRP A 1100 -17.53 18.58 -25.97
C TRP A 1100 -18.11 17.51 -26.90
N ASN A 1101 -17.85 17.67 -28.20
CA ASN A 1101 -18.35 16.79 -29.27
C ASN A 1101 -17.26 15.91 -29.88
N LYS A 1102 -16.06 15.91 -29.30
CA LYS A 1102 -14.91 15.09 -29.72
C LYS A 1102 -14.80 13.87 -28.81
N CYS A 1103 -14.39 12.73 -29.37
CA CYS A 1103 -14.07 11.53 -28.59
C CYS A 1103 -12.61 11.54 -28.09
N TRP A 1104 -11.99 12.71 -27.99
CA TRP A 1104 -10.62 12.89 -27.54
C TRP A 1104 -10.39 14.33 -27.04
N PHE A 1105 -9.29 14.57 -26.31
CA PHE A 1105 -8.83 15.89 -25.87
C PHE A 1105 -7.30 15.91 -25.68
N TYR A 1106 -6.67 17.08 -25.76
CA TYR A 1106 -5.21 17.15 -25.66
C TYR A 1106 -4.71 16.97 -24.23
N HIS A 1107 -3.48 16.46 -24.09
CA HIS A 1107 -2.78 16.37 -22.81
C HIS A 1107 -2.61 17.76 -22.17
N GLU A 1108 -2.46 18.83 -22.96
CA GLU A 1108 -2.42 20.20 -22.43
C GLU A 1108 -3.70 20.64 -21.69
N ASP A 1109 -4.85 20.04 -22.01
CA ASP A 1109 -6.11 20.27 -21.29
C ASP A 1109 -6.17 19.42 -20.02
N PHE A 1110 -5.63 18.20 -20.08
CA PHE A 1110 -5.52 17.29 -18.94
C PHE A 1110 -4.67 17.88 -17.80
N ILE A 1111 -3.45 18.36 -18.11
CA ILE A 1111 -2.47 18.83 -17.12
C ILE A 1111 -2.84 20.15 -16.44
N LYS A 1112 -3.89 20.83 -16.91
CA LYS A 1112 -4.48 21.99 -16.23
C LYS A 1112 -5.47 21.57 -15.14
N GLY A 1113 -5.79 20.28 -15.08
CA GLY A 1113 -6.85 19.73 -14.23
C GLY A 1113 -8.24 20.10 -14.74
N GLY A 1114 -9.24 19.80 -13.92
CA GLY A 1114 -10.64 20.14 -14.18
C GLY A 1114 -11.53 18.92 -14.29
N THR A 1115 -12.55 18.97 -15.13
CA THR A 1115 -13.64 17.98 -15.15
C THR A 1115 -14.12 17.65 -16.56
N LEU A 1116 -14.08 16.37 -16.91
CA LEU A 1116 -14.78 15.76 -18.03
C LEU A 1116 -16.09 15.14 -17.51
N GLU A 1117 -17.23 15.71 -17.86
CA GLU A 1117 -18.54 15.12 -17.58
C GLU A 1117 -19.06 14.33 -18.78
N LEU A 1118 -19.51 13.10 -18.57
CA LEU A 1118 -20.06 12.19 -19.58
C LEU A 1118 -21.48 11.79 -19.22
N LYS A 1119 -22.44 11.97 -20.12
CA LYS A 1119 -23.79 11.41 -19.95
C LYS A 1119 -23.89 10.10 -20.72
N LEU A 1120 -24.16 8.99 -20.03
CA LEU A 1120 -24.27 7.67 -20.63
C LEU A 1120 -25.74 7.27 -20.88
N GLY A 1121 -25.94 6.32 -21.80
CA GLY A 1121 -27.25 5.75 -22.12
C GLY A 1121 -27.14 4.39 -22.82
N ALA A 1122 -28.26 3.67 -22.90
CA ALA A 1122 -28.31 2.28 -23.39
C ALA A 1122 -28.22 2.13 -24.92
N LYS A 1123 -28.42 3.20 -25.70
CA LYS A 1123 -28.38 3.16 -27.17
C LYS A 1123 -27.24 4.03 -27.71
N PRO A 1124 -26.56 3.61 -28.79
CA PRO A 1124 -25.46 4.37 -29.36
C PRO A 1124 -25.94 5.72 -29.90
N ASN A 1125 -25.30 6.81 -29.50
CA ASN A 1125 -25.45 8.10 -30.17
C ASN A 1125 -24.43 8.18 -31.32
N LYS A 1126 -24.87 7.86 -32.54
CA LYS A 1126 -24.02 7.89 -33.74
C LYS A 1126 -23.61 9.29 -34.22
N LYS A 1127 -24.06 10.34 -33.54
CA LYS A 1127 -23.72 11.74 -33.87
C LYS A 1127 -22.69 12.36 -32.92
N TRP A 1128 -22.34 11.71 -31.81
CA TRP A 1128 -21.36 12.23 -30.87
C TRP A 1128 -19.97 11.67 -31.18
N GLY A 1129 -18.93 12.49 -31.04
CA GLY A 1129 -17.53 12.05 -31.19
C GLY A 1129 -17.06 11.86 -32.64
N VAL A 1130 -17.83 12.36 -33.62
CA VAL A 1130 -17.56 12.19 -35.06
C VAL A 1130 -17.34 13.50 -35.83
N GLU A 1131 -17.42 14.64 -35.14
CA GLU A 1131 -17.21 15.97 -35.75
C GLU A 1131 -15.74 16.19 -36.13
N GLU A 1132 -14.83 15.79 -35.25
CA GLU A 1132 -13.39 15.79 -35.46
C GLU A 1132 -12.84 14.47 -34.92
N LEU A 1133 -12.29 13.64 -35.82
CA LEU A 1133 -11.70 12.36 -35.47
C LEU A 1133 -10.39 12.58 -34.69
N PRO A 1134 -9.91 11.59 -33.92
CA PRO A 1134 -8.60 11.67 -33.30
C PRO A 1134 -7.51 12.00 -34.34
N PRO A 1135 -6.49 12.81 -33.99
CA PRO A 1135 -5.43 13.18 -34.91
C PRO A 1135 -4.74 11.95 -35.52
N SER A 1136 -4.52 11.97 -36.83
CA SER A 1136 -3.72 10.98 -37.55
C SER A 1136 -2.80 11.69 -38.52
N PHE A 1137 -1.58 11.17 -38.72
CA PHE A 1137 -0.49 11.87 -39.38
C PHE A 1137 -0.76 12.24 -40.87
N ILE A 1138 -1.75 11.62 -41.52
CA ILE A 1138 -2.14 11.97 -42.90
C ILE A 1138 -3.55 12.58 -42.92
N SER A 1139 -3.66 13.91 -42.78
CA SER A 1139 -4.72 14.63 -43.47
C SER A 1139 -4.27 14.82 -44.92
N SER A 1140 -4.76 14.00 -45.83
CA SER A 1140 -4.63 14.30 -47.27
C SER A 1140 -5.30 15.65 -47.52
N LYS A 1141 -4.53 16.64 -47.97
CA LYS A 1141 -5.11 17.67 -48.82
C LYS A 1141 -5.45 17.07 -50.17
#